data_AF-A0A5D0CW63-F1
#
_entry.id   AF-A0A5D0CW63-F1
#
_cell.length_a   1.000
_cell.length_b   1.000
_cell.length_c   1.000
_cell.angle_alpha   90.00
_cell.angle_beta   90.00
_cell.angle_gamma   90.00
#
_symmetry.space_group_name_H-M   'P 1'
#
loop_
_entity.id
_entity.type
_entity.pdbx_description
1 polymer ?
#
loop_
_entity_poly.entity_id
_entity_poly.type
_entity_poly.pdbx_seq_one_letter_code
_entity_poly.pdbx_strand_id
1 'polypeptide(L)'
;MNTKETRIGEPVRNQLSMKAGISAHLRAGAGEILPRETVPHAVPPAISPPLSGNRGGTTSELYDVFRFPVIDWHFRWQRPQQISRQFANQGHRVFYVTTEMIPLPLEAVTKEELARYVKIKKIAPRVWNVTLCSHARLNLYQDQMSPRDVDFLRLSVEVVKEKFGITEMVSIVDLPFWLPLVENLTQHTTVYDCMDDHEGFSTNAASMLQLEERMIRRADLVLASSQGLLEKLQSLRPDASLLRNAADVGHFAQTAQVPTAAELEEIRGPVIGYYGAISDWFDIDLIRELAEKRKDWTFILIGHTFGCDISKVERLKNVLLLGEKPYDQLPGYLRRFDVAMIPFKQNRLTKATNPVKLYEYLAAGKPVVSTELPEVAAVSPQLVEMAADPVSFEQAIQTALRNKTAEREKECREFARRHSWEQRYADIHELIVQQMYPKVSVIVVTHNNWSYTQQCLRSLLRPGHYPNLEIVVVDNASTDQTAQRLGGIRDRRIKIILSKRNLGFAAGNSRGIELATGKYYILLNNDTIVPDGTWITRLLRPLREHPDVGMTGPMSNFVGNDQALDHFVGNPASGAHPDWLQDFYRFNQGRARATDLLGFFCVAMKREVWEKVGPLDTGYGIGMFEDDDYCERVRAAGYRLVVVEDAFVYHHGSATMRKMQPDVYNELWEKNKSYFERKWGKAWRTPSRPDNLFALTETPGQTAERIREAGVPCILILGENKWTAQAARWQYLVRELASSQNCLLIINTLRHYNRSIMGFRKGGHLLYLTNRMDLLAEANLDAVIYCGEPAPIPVRAKRLIADSFAYPEDRLGLLSAALPDLERWVFRDPADFARRLKEEALEFRPLVQSSS
;
A
#
# COMPACT_ATOMS: atom_id res chain seq x y z
N MET A 1 5.87 -35.98 56.87
CA MET A 1 7.03 -35.10 57.14
C MET A 1 6.58 -33.70 56.75
N ASN A 2 6.16 -32.87 57.71
CA ASN A 2 7.00 -32.00 58.55
C ASN A 2 7.77 -30.98 57.69
N THR A 3 7.62 -29.64 57.84
CA THR A 3 6.86 -28.90 58.87
C THR A 3 6.74 -27.39 58.53
N LYS A 4 5.72 -26.72 59.12
CA LYS A 4 5.73 -25.32 59.64
C LYS A 4 5.65 -24.12 58.64
N GLU A 5 4.96 -23.00 58.92
CA GLU A 5 4.01 -22.64 60.01
C GLU A 5 3.14 -21.38 59.71
N THR A 6 1.90 -21.34 60.25
CA THR A 6 1.02 -20.18 60.66
C THR A 6 0.72 -18.98 59.71
N ARG A 7 -0.53 -18.49 59.48
CA ARG A 7 -1.66 -17.97 60.35
C ARG A 7 -1.31 -16.65 61.08
N ILE A 8 -2.17 -15.62 61.33
CA ILE A 8 -3.66 -15.34 61.41
C ILE A 8 -3.94 -13.94 60.74
N GLY A 9 -5.13 -13.46 60.32
CA GLY A 9 -6.53 -13.93 60.37
C GLY A 9 -7.59 -13.00 59.71
N GLU A 10 -8.45 -12.31 60.50
CA GLU A 10 -9.85 -11.97 60.12
C GLU A 10 -10.30 -10.50 60.31
N PRO A 11 -11.40 -10.05 59.64
CA PRO A 11 -12.19 -8.86 59.97
C PRO A 11 -13.63 -9.17 60.46
N VAL A 12 -14.24 -8.28 61.27
CA VAL A 12 -15.57 -8.48 61.87
C VAL A 12 -16.57 -7.33 61.56
N ARG A 13 -17.65 -7.71 60.85
CA ARG A 13 -19.09 -7.30 60.90
C ARG A 13 -19.58 -5.92 61.38
N ASN A 14 -20.48 -5.33 60.56
CA ASN A 14 -21.89 -4.88 60.79
C ASN A 14 -22.18 -3.56 60.03
N GLN A 15 -23.38 -3.11 59.63
CA GLN A 15 -24.75 -3.56 59.27
C GLN A 15 -25.67 -2.29 59.37
N LEU A 16 -26.88 -2.28 58.75
CA LEU A 16 -27.93 -1.20 58.67
C LEU A 16 -27.79 -0.28 57.41
N SER A 17 -28.75 -0.06 56.49
CA SER A 17 -30.24 0.12 56.46
C SER A 17 -30.70 1.51 56.96
N MET A 18 -31.68 2.27 56.39
CA MET A 18 -32.66 2.04 55.29
C MET A 18 -33.36 3.40 54.89
N LYS A 19 -34.09 3.44 53.74
CA LYS A 19 -35.27 4.31 53.38
C LYS A 19 -35.17 5.83 52.99
N ALA A 20 -35.46 6.08 51.71
CA ALA A 20 -36.59 6.85 51.11
C ALA A 20 -37.08 8.25 51.63
N GLY A 21 -37.40 9.14 50.67
CA GLY A 21 -38.21 10.37 50.84
C GLY A 21 -38.59 11.03 49.50
N ILE A 22 -39.81 11.60 49.38
CA ILE A 22 -40.44 12.13 48.14
C ILE A 22 -40.91 13.58 48.37
N SER A 23 -40.77 14.50 47.39
CA SER A 23 -41.81 15.50 46.99
C SER A 23 -41.33 16.43 45.86
N ALA A 24 -42.28 16.96 45.08
CA ALA A 24 -42.08 17.84 43.92
C ALA A 24 -42.27 19.33 44.25
N HIS A 25 -41.96 20.24 43.30
CA HIS A 25 -42.83 21.37 42.93
C HIS A 25 -42.46 21.96 41.54
N LEU A 26 -43.46 22.43 40.80
CA LEU A 26 -43.37 23.02 39.46
C LEU A 26 -43.32 24.56 39.51
N ARG A 27 -42.64 25.19 38.53
CA ARG A 27 -43.17 26.34 37.75
C ARG A 27 -42.31 26.64 36.51
N ALA A 28 -42.94 27.24 35.50
CA ALA A 28 -42.45 27.32 34.13
C ALA A 28 -41.68 28.62 33.80
N GLY A 29 -40.90 28.58 32.73
CA GLY A 29 -40.32 29.73 32.04
C GLY A 29 -39.82 29.28 30.66
N ALA A 30 -40.36 29.86 29.59
CA ALA A 30 -40.01 29.48 28.23
C ALA A 30 -38.69 30.14 27.80
N GLY A 31 -37.85 29.40 27.08
CA GLY A 31 -36.60 29.87 26.49
C GLY A 31 -35.92 28.73 25.75
N GLU A 32 -35.42 28.98 24.54
CA GLU A 32 -34.88 27.96 23.65
C GLU A 32 -33.62 27.29 24.26
N ILE A 33 -33.69 25.97 24.48
CA ILE A 33 -32.58 25.21 25.03
C ILE A 33 -31.81 24.55 23.89
N LEU A 34 -30.78 25.25 23.39
CA LEU A 34 -29.67 24.62 22.69
C LEU A 34 -29.07 23.54 23.61
N PRO A 35 -28.83 22.30 23.13
CA PRO A 35 -28.28 21.24 23.97
C PRO A 35 -26.86 21.61 24.42
N ARG A 36 -26.68 21.83 25.72
CA ARG A 36 -25.36 22.04 26.34
C ARG A 36 -24.48 20.82 26.09
N GLU A 37 -23.50 20.94 25.20
CA GLU A 37 -22.42 19.97 25.11
C GLU A 37 -21.68 19.90 26.45
N THR A 38 -21.49 18.69 26.97
CA THR A 38 -20.65 18.44 28.14
C THR A 38 -19.20 18.69 27.75
N VAL A 39 -18.71 19.91 27.99
CA VAL A 39 -17.30 20.29 27.82
C VAL A 39 -16.43 19.36 28.68
N PRO A 40 -15.55 18.54 28.09
CA PRO A 40 -14.55 17.83 28.88
C PRO A 40 -13.56 18.87 29.42
N HIS A 41 -13.40 18.94 30.74
CA HIS A 41 -12.31 19.74 31.31
C HIS A 41 -10.98 19.28 30.70
N ALA A 42 -10.20 20.23 30.17
CA ALA A 42 -8.92 19.95 29.53
C ALA A 42 -7.90 19.46 30.57
N VAL A 43 -7.80 18.14 30.73
CA VAL A 43 -6.73 17.51 31.50
C VAL A 43 -5.41 17.76 30.74
N PRO A 44 -4.40 18.40 31.36
CA PRO A 44 -3.11 18.58 30.70
C PRO A 44 -2.50 17.21 30.37
N PRO A 45 -1.97 17.00 29.15
CA PRO A 45 -1.46 15.70 28.73
C PRO A 45 -0.27 15.27 29.62
N ALA A 46 -0.25 13.99 29.98
CA ALA A 46 0.75 13.45 30.89
C ALA A 46 2.19 13.63 30.36
N ILE A 47 3.09 14.04 31.26
CA ILE A 47 4.51 14.30 30.96
C ILE A 47 5.14 13.03 30.40
N SER A 48 5.53 13.07 29.12
CA SER A 48 5.98 11.91 28.36
C SER A 48 7.48 12.01 27.99
N PRO A 49 8.23 10.89 27.96
CA PRO A 49 9.70 10.86 27.90
C PRO A 49 10.30 11.43 26.60
N PRO A 50 11.57 11.90 26.60
CA PRO A 50 12.16 12.70 25.52
C PRO A 50 12.17 12.03 24.12
N LEU A 51 12.20 12.87 23.09
CA LEU A 51 12.17 12.50 21.65
C LEU A 51 13.41 11.76 21.13
N SER A 52 14.39 11.45 21.98
CA SER A 52 15.68 10.89 21.57
C SER A 52 15.64 9.36 21.47
N GLY A 53 15.51 8.85 20.25
CA GLY A 53 15.43 7.40 19.98
C GLY A 53 15.94 7.02 18.59
N ASN A 54 17.17 7.42 18.24
CA ASN A 54 17.79 7.00 16.97
C ASN A 54 18.24 5.54 17.06
N ARG A 55 17.35 4.60 16.71
CA ARG A 55 17.71 3.23 16.33
C ARG A 55 17.50 3.10 14.84
N GLY A 56 18.54 2.73 14.10
CA GLY A 56 18.43 2.44 12.67
C GLY A 56 17.37 1.38 12.45
N GLY A 57 16.29 1.76 11.78
CA GLY A 57 15.20 0.84 11.50
C GLY A 57 15.64 -0.20 10.50
N THR A 58 15.50 -1.47 10.88
CA THR A 58 15.24 -2.54 9.89
C THR A 58 14.10 -2.07 8.99
N THR A 59 14.25 -2.24 7.67
CA THR A 59 13.17 -2.00 6.70
C THR A 59 11.92 -2.73 7.15
N SER A 60 10.87 -1.98 7.54
CA SER A 60 9.55 -2.57 7.75
C SER A 60 9.00 -3.03 6.40
N GLU A 61 8.09 -3.99 6.42
CA GLU A 61 7.27 -4.37 5.26
C GLU A 61 6.48 -3.13 4.77
N LEU A 62 7.05 -2.36 3.84
CA LEU A 62 6.41 -1.18 3.25
C LEU A 62 5.30 -1.56 2.26
N TYR A 63 5.55 -2.64 1.51
CA TYR A 63 4.68 -3.17 0.47
C TYR A 63 4.99 -4.65 0.23
N ASP A 64 4.02 -5.37 -0.32
CA ASP A 64 4.18 -6.75 -0.78
C ASP A 64 4.53 -6.79 -2.27
N VAL A 65 5.30 -7.80 -2.68
CA VAL A 65 5.75 -7.94 -4.08
C VAL A 65 5.04 -9.11 -4.73
N PHE A 66 4.34 -8.87 -5.84
CA PHE A 66 3.95 -9.91 -6.79
C PHE A 66 4.94 -9.88 -7.96
N ARG A 67 5.57 -11.02 -8.26
CA ARG A 67 6.31 -11.20 -9.49
C ARG A 67 5.39 -11.91 -10.48
N PHE A 68 5.19 -11.31 -11.64
CA PHE A 68 4.48 -11.86 -12.80
C PHE A 68 5.54 -12.28 -13.82
N PRO A 69 6.08 -13.50 -13.72
CA PRO A 69 7.37 -13.83 -14.30
C PRO A 69 7.25 -14.29 -15.75
N VAL A 70 8.40 -14.38 -16.41
CA VAL A 70 8.55 -15.07 -17.69
C VAL A 70 8.81 -16.58 -17.52
N ILE A 71 9.17 -17.05 -16.31
CA ILE A 71 9.51 -18.44 -16.01
C ILE A 71 9.14 -18.84 -14.58
N ASP A 72 8.88 -20.13 -14.34
CA ASP A 72 8.58 -20.66 -13.01
C ASP A 72 9.77 -20.66 -12.05
N TRP A 73 9.50 -20.55 -10.75
CA TRP A 73 10.51 -20.44 -9.69
C TRP A 73 11.61 -21.51 -9.75
N HIS A 74 11.22 -22.77 -9.99
CA HIS A 74 12.15 -23.90 -10.03
C HIS A 74 12.83 -24.11 -11.38
N PHE A 75 12.43 -23.38 -12.43
CA PHE A 75 13.00 -23.50 -13.77
C PHE A 75 14.14 -22.49 -13.94
N ARG A 76 15.35 -22.96 -14.22
CA ARG A 76 16.57 -22.15 -14.54
C ARG A 76 16.74 -20.92 -13.65
N TRP A 77 17.44 -21.10 -12.53
CA TRP A 77 17.70 -20.04 -11.55
C TRP A 77 18.42 -18.84 -12.17
N GLN A 78 17.75 -17.69 -12.25
CA GLN A 78 18.25 -16.47 -12.90
C GLN A 78 17.63 -15.19 -12.28
N ARG A 79 17.65 -14.07 -13.02
CA ARG A 79 17.26 -12.72 -12.55
C ARG A 79 15.91 -12.67 -11.79
N PRO A 80 14.78 -13.22 -12.27
CA PRO A 80 13.50 -13.08 -11.59
C PRO A 80 13.50 -13.69 -10.19
N GLN A 81 14.08 -14.88 -10.03
CA GLN A 81 14.16 -15.54 -8.73
C GLN A 81 15.20 -14.87 -7.83
N GLN A 82 16.33 -14.42 -8.38
CA GLN A 82 17.35 -13.69 -7.63
C GLN A 82 16.82 -12.37 -7.04
N ILE A 83 16.21 -11.51 -7.86
CA ILE A 83 15.60 -10.25 -7.39
C ILE A 83 14.51 -10.54 -6.35
N SER A 84 13.61 -11.49 -6.63
CA SER A 84 12.57 -11.93 -5.71
C SER A 84 13.13 -12.43 -4.37
N ARG A 85 14.25 -13.17 -4.41
CA ARG A 85 14.94 -13.67 -3.21
C ARG A 85 15.50 -12.52 -2.37
N GLN A 86 16.02 -11.49 -3.00
CA GLN A 86 16.56 -10.32 -2.29
C GLN A 86 15.45 -9.47 -1.65
N PHE A 87 14.32 -9.25 -2.33
CA PHE A 87 13.13 -8.67 -1.70
C PHE A 87 12.73 -9.43 -0.43
N ALA A 88 12.68 -10.77 -0.50
CA ALA A 88 12.35 -11.62 0.63
C ALA A 88 13.38 -11.58 1.78
N ASN A 89 14.68 -11.51 1.45
CA ASN A 89 15.77 -11.38 2.43
C ASN A 89 15.71 -10.04 3.19
N GLN A 90 15.24 -8.98 2.53
CA GLN A 90 15.19 -7.60 3.05
C GLN A 90 13.87 -7.26 3.74
N GLY A 91 12.95 -8.23 3.80
CA GLY A 91 11.74 -8.18 4.60
C GLY A 91 10.44 -8.23 3.80
N HIS A 92 10.43 -8.01 2.50
CA HIS A 92 9.16 -8.04 1.76
C HIS A 92 8.57 -9.46 1.69
N ARG A 93 7.24 -9.59 1.67
CA ARG A 93 6.59 -10.86 1.29
C ARG A 93 6.52 -10.91 -0.22
N VAL A 94 6.88 -12.04 -0.80
CA VAL A 94 6.95 -12.21 -2.26
C VAL A 94 6.02 -13.31 -2.72
N PHE A 95 5.11 -12.96 -3.62
CA PHE A 95 4.12 -13.81 -4.27
C PHE A 95 4.58 -14.01 -5.72
N TYR A 96 5.28 -15.11 -5.97
CA TYR A 96 5.78 -15.47 -7.29
C TYR A 96 4.69 -16.23 -8.03
N VAL A 97 4.13 -15.65 -9.09
CA VAL A 97 3.05 -16.26 -9.86
C VAL A 97 3.60 -17.38 -10.74
N THR A 98 2.91 -18.52 -10.85
CA THR A 98 3.33 -19.61 -11.75
C THR A 98 3.03 -19.30 -13.21
N THR A 99 3.82 -19.88 -14.13
CA THR A 99 3.50 -19.77 -15.57
C THR A 99 2.32 -20.65 -15.97
N GLU A 100 2.06 -21.73 -15.23
CA GLU A 100 0.82 -22.48 -15.39
C GLU A 100 -0.33 -21.85 -14.58
N MET A 101 -1.53 -21.83 -15.14
CA MET A 101 -2.79 -21.48 -14.46
C MET A 101 -3.69 -22.71 -14.32
N ILE A 102 -4.68 -22.62 -13.42
CA ILE A 102 -5.74 -23.62 -13.30
C ILE A 102 -6.92 -23.19 -14.19
N PRO A 103 -7.19 -23.88 -15.32
CA PRO A 103 -8.32 -23.54 -16.17
C PRO A 103 -9.63 -24.02 -15.52
N LEU A 104 -10.59 -23.11 -15.40
CA LEU A 104 -11.92 -23.35 -14.86
C LEU A 104 -12.96 -22.89 -15.90
N PRO A 105 -13.50 -23.81 -16.73
CA PRO A 105 -14.42 -23.49 -17.82
C PRO A 105 -15.85 -23.20 -17.31
N LEU A 106 -15.97 -22.28 -16.37
CA LEU A 106 -17.21 -21.80 -15.76
C LEU A 106 -17.61 -20.47 -16.44
N GLU A 107 -18.90 -20.23 -16.65
CA GLU A 107 -19.36 -19.01 -17.36
C GLU A 107 -19.15 -17.73 -16.54
N ALA A 108 -19.24 -17.85 -15.22
CA ALA A 108 -18.93 -16.84 -14.22
C ALA A 108 -18.35 -17.53 -12.97
N VAL A 109 -17.61 -16.78 -12.15
CA VAL A 109 -17.10 -17.25 -10.85
C VAL A 109 -17.10 -16.12 -9.84
N THR A 110 -17.35 -16.48 -8.58
CA THR A 110 -17.13 -15.62 -7.42
C THR A 110 -15.68 -15.72 -6.93
N LYS A 111 -15.23 -14.72 -6.17
CA LYS A 111 -13.92 -14.72 -5.50
C LYS A 111 -13.79 -15.91 -4.55
N GLU A 112 -14.88 -16.27 -3.87
CA GLU A 112 -14.95 -17.32 -2.86
C GLU A 112 -14.90 -18.73 -3.47
N GLU A 113 -15.45 -18.93 -4.66
CA GLU A 113 -15.26 -20.15 -5.43
C GLU A 113 -13.81 -20.29 -5.88
N LEU A 114 -13.23 -19.23 -6.47
CA LEU A 114 -11.82 -19.21 -6.86
C LEU A 114 -10.87 -19.45 -5.68
N ALA A 115 -11.22 -18.99 -4.48
CA ALA A 115 -10.42 -19.23 -3.27
C ALA A 115 -10.22 -20.72 -2.94
N ARG A 116 -11.06 -21.62 -3.46
CA ARG A 116 -10.91 -23.08 -3.33
C ARG A 116 -9.89 -23.66 -4.31
N TYR A 117 -9.62 -22.97 -5.43
CA TYR A 117 -8.77 -23.44 -6.52
C TYR A 117 -7.40 -22.74 -6.55
N VAL A 118 -7.31 -21.46 -6.16
CA VAL A 118 -6.05 -20.71 -6.10
C VAL A 118 -5.05 -21.40 -5.16
N LYS A 119 -3.96 -21.93 -5.71
CA LYS A 119 -2.94 -22.65 -4.91
C LYS A 119 -1.86 -21.67 -4.46
N ILE A 120 -1.59 -21.67 -3.15
CA ILE A 120 -0.56 -20.81 -2.55
C ILE A 120 0.36 -21.70 -1.72
N LYS A 121 1.60 -21.91 -2.19
CA LYS A 121 2.58 -22.78 -1.56
C LYS A 121 3.78 -21.97 -1.09
N LYS A 122 4.08 -21.96 0.20
CA LYS A 122 5.33 -21.38 0.71
C LYS A 122 6.50 -22.22 0.20
N ILE A 123 7.44 -21.60 -0.50
CA ILE A 123 8.58 -22.26 -1.16
C ILE A 123 9.94 -21.83 -0.59
N ALA A 124 10.01 -20.65 0.03
CA ALA A 124 11.17 -20.19 0.78
C ALA A 124 10.75 -19.28 1.95
N PRO A 125 11.67 -18.89 2.85
CA PRO A 125 11.41 -17.79 3.78
C PRO A 125 10.94 -16.54 3.03
N ARG A 126 9.76 -16.03 3.40
CA ARG A 126 9.05 -14.90 2.79
C ARG A 126 8.74 -15.01 1.27
N VAL A 127 8.79 -16.21 0.68
CA VAL A 127 8.37 -16.46 -0.72
C VAL A 127 7.29 -17.52 -0.81
N TRP A 128 6.21 -17.20 -1.52
CA TRP A 128 5.11 -18.09 -1.86
C TRP A 128 4.96 -18.20 -3.38
N ASN A 129 4.85 -19.43 -3.88
CA ASN A 129 4.46 -19.72 -5.25
C ASN A 129 2.93 -19.66 -5.34
N VAL A 130 2.38 -18.94 -6.31
CA VAL A 130 0.95 -18.68 -6.45
C VAL A 130 0.47 -19.14 -7.83
N THR A 131 -0.41 -20.13 -7.85
CA THR A 131 -1.11 -20.56 -9.07
C THR A 131 -2.49 -19.95 -9.10
N LEU A 132 -2.67 -19.01 -10.04
CA LEU A 132 -3.94 -18.33 -10.29
C LEU A 132 -4.87 -19.21 -11.14
N CYS A 133 -6.15 -18.84 -11.19
CA CYS A 133 -7.14 -19.49 -12.05
C CYS A 133 -7.45 -18.62 -13.26
N SER A 134 -7.74 -19.27 -14.39
CA SER A 134 -8.17 -18.66 -15.66
C SER A 134 -9.44 -19.34 -16.16
N HIS A 135 -10.14 -18.75 -17.13
CA HIS A 135 -11.33 -19.38 -17.71
C HIS A 135 -10.94 -20.50 -18.67
N ALA A 136 -9.98 -20.24 -19.55
CA ALA A 136 -9.40 -21.20 -20.47
C ALA A 136 -7.97 -21.63 -20.03
N ARG A 137 -7.41 -22.63 -20.69
CA ARG A 137 -5.97 -22.92 -20.60
C ARG A 137 -5.22 -21.85 -21.39
N LEU A 138 -4.19 -21.27 -20.81
CA LEU A 138 -3.38 -20.22 -21.42
C LEU A 138 -1.91 -20.65 -21.51
N ASN A 139 -1.25 -20.29 -22.60
CA ASN A 139 0.19 -20.33 -22.82
C ASN A 139 0.72 -18.89 -22.89
N LEU A 140 1.53 -18.49 -21.90
CA LEU A 140 2.11 -17.15 -21.74
C LEU A 140 2.77 -16.59 -23.02
N TYR A 141 3.37 -17.46 -23.83
CA TYR A 141 4.20 -17.05 -24.97
C TYR A 141 3.42 -17.00 -26.29
N GLN A 142 2.18 -17.49 -26.32
CA GLN A 142 1.42 -17.71 -27.57
C GLN A 142 0.00 -17.15 -27.52
N ASP A 143 -0.67 -17.24 -26.37
CA ASP A 143 -2.08 -16.89 -26.24
C ASP A 143 -2.30 -15.43 -25.81
N GLN A 144 -3.52 -14.94 -26.02
CA GLN A 144 -4.00 -13.67 -25.47
C GLN A 144 -5.09 -13.95 -24.44
N MET A 145 -5.08 -13.20 -23.33
CA MET A 145 -6.14 -13.30 -22.33
C MET A 145 -7.47 -12.77 -22.90
N SER A 146 -8.55 -13.55 -22.77
CA SER A 146 -9.89 -12.99 -22.95
C SER A 146 -10.27 -12.07 -21.77
N PRO A 147 -11.26 -11.16 -21.90
CA PRO A 147 -11.75 -10.38 -20.76
C PRO A 147 -12.19 -11.26 -19.58
N ARG A 148 -12.73 -12.46 -19.86
CA ARG A 148 -13.14 -13.43 -18.83
C ARG A 148 -11.92 -14.05 -18.12
N ASP A 149 -10.83 -14.32 -18.83
CA ASP A 149 -9.58 -14.77 -18.19
C ASP A 149 -9.01 -13.68 -17.27
N VAL A 150 -9.06 -12.41 -17.71
CA VAL A 150 -8.63 -11.27 -16.88
C VAL A 150 -9.44 -11.19 -15.58
N ASP A 151 -10.76 -11.38 -15.62
CA ASP A 151 -11.59 -11.40 -14.42
C ASP A 151 -11.23 -12.55 -13.46
N PHE A 152 -11.04 -13.77 -13.97
CA PHE A 152 -10.65 -14.92 -13.16
C PHE A 152 -9.28 -14.71 -12.49
N LEU A 153 -8.32 -14.17 -13.25
CA LEU A 153 -6.97 -13.87 -12.76
C LEU A 153 -6.98 -12.72 -11.74
N ARG A 154 -7.74 -11.65 -11.99
CA ARG A 154 -7.92 -10.50 -11.09
C ARG A 154 -8.52 -10.93 -9.76
N LEU A 155 -9.62 -11.69 -9.80
CA LEU A 155 -10.23 -12.23 -8.59
C LEU A 155 -9.29 -13.20 -7.86
N SER A 156 -8.50 -14.00 -8.59
CA SER A 156 -7.47 -14.86 -8.00
C SER A 156 -6.39 -14.06 -7.24
N VAL A 157 -6.00 -12.88 -7.73
CA VAL A 157 -5.07 -11.98 -7.02
C VAL A 157 -5.74 -11.37 -5.79
N GLU A 158 -7.01 -10.95 -5.87
CA GLU A 158 -7.74 -10.42 -4.72
C GLU A 158 -7.93 -11.46 -3.58
N VAL A 159 -8.11 -12.75 -3.91
CA VAL A 159 -8.04 -13.85 -2.91
C VAL A 159 -6.72 -13.84 -2.15
N VAL A 160 -5.59 -13.66 -2.85
CA VAL A 160 -4.26 -13.62 -2.22
C VAL A 160 -4.11 -12.36 -1.38
N LYS A 161 -4.54 -11.20 -1.90
CA LYS A 161 -4.50 -9.92 -1.18
C LYS A 161 -5.28 -10.00 0.14
N GLU A 162 -6.51 -10.49 0.11
CA GLU A 162 -7.34 -10.66 1.30
C GLU A 162 -6.72 -11.65 2.31
N LYS A 163 -6.31 -12.84 1.85
CA LYS A 163 -5.74 -13.90 2.71
C LYS A 163 -4.48 -13.47 3.45
N PHE A 164 -3.72 -12.52 2.89
CA PHE A 164 -2.49 -12.00 3.48
C PHE A 164 -2.61 -10.58 4.03
N GLY A 165 -3.80 -9.95 3.95
CA GLY A 165 -4.02 -8.57 4.41
C GLY A 165 -3.17 -7.54 3.66
N ILE A 166 -3.02 -7.71 2.34
CA ILE A 166 -2.17 -6.86 1.49
C ILE A 166 -2.88 -5.54 1.20
N THR A 167 -2.31 -4.43 1.65
CA THR A 167 -2.84 -3.07 1.42
C THR A 167 -2.01 -2.25 0.44
N GLU A 168 -0.72 -2.57 0.29
CA GLU A 168 0.23 -1.89 -0.59
C GLU A 168 0.97 -2.96 -1.39
N MET A 169 0.89 -2.90 -2.72
CA MET A 169 1.35 -3.97 -3.62
C MET A 169 2.25 -3.42 -4.72
N VAL A 170 3.32 -4.13 -5.03
CA VAL A 170 4.16 -3.89 -6.22
C VAL A 170 4.06 -5.09 -7.14
N SER A 171 3.65 -4.83 -8.38
CA SER A 171 3.59 -5.81 -9.47
C SER A 171 4.84 -5.67 -10.32
N ILE A 172 5.82 -6.57 -10.14
CA ILE A 172 6.99 -6.62 -11.02
C ILE A 172 6.69 -7.60 -12.16
N VAL A 173 6.71 -7.10 -13.39
CA VAL A 173 6.23 -7.79 -14.59
C VAL A 173 7.38 -8.02 -15.56
N ASP A 174 7.50 -9.27 -16.01
CA ASP A 174 8.64 -9.75 -16.81
C ASP A 174 8.27 -10.03 -18.27
N LEU A 175 6.98 -10.18 -18.55
CA LEU A 175 6.45 -10.57 -19.85
C LEU A 175 5.19 -9.75 -20.16
N PRO A 176 5.10 -9.08 -21.33
CA PRO A 176 3.94 -8.25 -21.68
C PRO A 176 2.59 -8.98 -21.69
N PHE A 177 2.59 -10.32 -21.80
CA PHE A 177 1.40 -11.17 -21.61
C PHE A 177 0.57 -10.79 -20.39
N TRP A 178 1.21 -10.42 -19.29
CA TRP A 178 0.55 -10.10 -18.02
C TRP A 178 -0.14 -8.72 -18.01
N LEU A 179 0.06 -7.87 -19.03
CA LEU A 179 -0.51 -6.51 -19.07
C LEU A 179 -2.03 -6.48 -18.81
N PRO A 180 -2.88 -7.29 -19.46
CA PRO A 180 -4.33 -7.17 -19.30
C PRO A 180 -4.80 -7.47 -17.87
N LEU A 181 -4.13 -8.40 -17.18
CA LEU A 181 -4.36 -8.64 -15.74
C LEU A 181 -3.91 -7.41 -14.92
N VAL A 182 -2.66 -6.99 -15.10
CA VAL A 182 -2.03 -5.96 -14.27
C VAL A 182 -2.73 -4.60 -14.41
N GLU A 183 -3.22 -4.24 -15.60
CA GLU A 183 -4.04 -3.04 -15.82
C GLU A 183 -5.40 -3.06 -15.10
N ASN A 184 -5.90 -4.23 -14.71
CA ASN A 184 -7.18 -4.42 -14.04
C ASN A 184 -7.04 -4.72 -12.53
N LEU A 185 -5.82 -4.65 -11.99
CA LEU A 185 -5.58 -4.66 -10.55
C LEU A 185 -5.80 -3.27 -9.96
N THR A 186 -6.06 -3.20 -8.66
CA THR A 186 -6.20 -1.94 -7.92
C THR A 186 -5.25 -1.88 -6.74
N GLN A 187 -4.87 -0.66 -6.34
CA GLN A 187 -3.99 -0.39 -5.20
C GLN A 187 -2.62 -1.08 -5.32
N HIS A 188 -1.99 -0.93 -6.48
CA HIS A 188 -0.68 -1.48 -6.78
C HIS A 188 0.18 -0.50 -7.58
N THR A 189 1.50 -0.72 -7.60
CA THR A 189 2.47 -0.01 -8.44
C THR A 189 3.08 -1.02 -9.42
N THR A 190 3.11 -0.70 -10.70
CA THR A 190 3.59 -1.58 -11.77
C THR A 190 5.03 -1.27 -12.14
N VAL A 191 5.90 -2.28 -12.03
CA VAL A 191 7.31 -2.21 -12.44
C VAL A 191 7.50 -3.16 -13.63
N TYR A 192 7.84 -2.64 -14.80
CA TYR A 192 8.19 -3.47 -15.95
C TYR A 192 9.71 -3.72 -15.97
N ASP A 193 10.12 -4.99 -15.82
CA ASP A 193 11.52 -5.43 -15.83
C ASP A 193 11.86 -5.97 -17.23
N CYS A 194 12.21 -5.08 -18.15
CA CYS A 194 12.51 -5.41 -19.55
C CYS A 194 13.88 -6.10 -19.64
N MET A 195 13.86 -7.43 -19.62
CA MET A 195 15.07 -8.27 -19.57
C MET A 195 15.73 -8.48 -20.93
N ASP A 196 14.94 -8.58 -22.00
CA ASP A 196 15.38 -8.97 -23.35
C ASP A 196 14.66 -8.13 -24.41
N ASP A 197 15.17 -8.09 -25.65
CA ASP A 197 14.45 -7.46 -26.76
C ASP A 197 13.39 -8.42 -27.31
N HIS A 198 12.12 -8.22 -26.94
CA HIS A 198 11.01 -9.09 -27.37
C HIS A 198 10.86 -9.18 -28.90
N GLU A 199 11.28 -8.15 -29.65
CA GLU A 199 11.26 -8.17 -31.13
C GLU A 199 12.38 -9.05 -31.73
N GLY A 200 13.40 -9.39 -30.94
CA GLY A 200 14.51 -10.25 -31.34
C GLY A 200 14.19 -11.75 -31.34
N PHE A 201 13.07 -12.18 -30.75
CA PHE A 201 12.67 -13.60 -30.71
C PHE A 201 11.75 -13.97 -31.87
N SER A 202 12.17 -14.97 -32.65
CA SER A 202 11.39 -15.54 -33.77
C SER A 202 10.06 -16.18 -33.38
N THR A 203 9.84 -16.43 -32.08
CA THR A 203 8.62 -17.04 -31.54
C THR A 203 7.55 -16.03 -31.12
N ASN A 204 7.86 -14.73 -31.04
CA ASN A 204 6.94 -13.74 -30.48
C ASN A 204 5.97 -13.22 -31.56
N ALA A 205 4.67 -13.33 -31.30
CA ALA A 205 3.63 -12.78 -32.15
C ALA A 205 3.55 -11.24 -32.07
N ALA A 206 3.07 -10.60 -33.13
CA ALA A 206 2.91 -9.13 -33.19
C ALA A 206 2.06 -8.55 -32.04
N SER A 207 1.11 -9.33 -31.51
CA SER A 207 0.32 -8.96 -30.34
C SER A 207 1.16 -8.80 -29.06
N MET A 208 2.23 -9.58 -28.90
CA MET A 208 3.14 -9.43 -27.75
C MET A 208 3.86 -8.08 -27.79
N LEU A 209 4.26 -7.62 -28.97
CA LEU A 209 4.94 -6.33 -29.17
C LEU A 209 3.98 -5.14 -28.93
N GLN A 210 2.71 -5.28 -29.31
CA GLN A 210 1.67 -4.29 -28.98
C GLN A 210 1.41 -4.20 -27.47
N LEU A 211 1.45 -5.34 -26.75
CA LEU A 211 1.42 -5.34 -25.29
C LEU A 211 2.70 -4.75 -24.68
N GLU A 212 3.88 -5.00 -25.28
CA GLU A 212 5.16 -4.41 -24.85
C GLU A 212 5.10 -2.88 -24.89
N GLU A 213 4.71 -2.29 -26.02
CA GLU A 213 4.61 -0.82 -26.16
C GLU A 213 3.64 -0.22 -25.15
N ARG A 214 2.47 -0.86 -24.96
CA ARG A 214 1.49 -0.41 -23.97
C ARG A 214 2.00 -0.54 -22.53
N MET A 215 2.71 -1.62 -22.19
CA MET A 215 3.33 -1.82 -20.88
C MET A 215 4.35 -0.72 -20.59
N ILE A 216 5.25 -0.43 -21.55
CA ILE A 216 6.25 0.62 -21.44
C ILE A 216 5.59 1.97 -21.13
N ARG A 217 4.52 2.31 -21.87
CA ARG A 217 3.78 3.58 -21.67
C ARG A 217 2.98 3.66 -20.37
N ARG A 218 2.57 2.53 -19.76
CA ARG A 218 1.59 2.49 -18.66
C ARG A 218 2.11 2.03 -17.30
N ALA A 219 3.27 1.39 -17.21
CA ALA A 219 3.88 1.05 -15.92
C ALA A 219 4.16 2.31 -15.08
N ASP A 220 4.36 2.18 -13.76
CA ASP A 220 4.84 3.28 -12.92
C ASP A 220 6.37 3.42 -12.98
N LEU A 221 7.07 2.32 -13.24
CA LEU A 221 8.52 2.25 -13.39
C LEU A 221 8.88 1.28 -14.54
N VAL A 222 9.82 1.68 -15.40
CA VAL A 222 10.34 0.83 -16.49
C VAL A 222 11.84 0.66 -16.31
N LEU A 223 12.30 -0.59 -16.30
CA LEU A 223 13.69 -0.98 -16.09
C LEU A 223 14.22 -1.71 -17.33
N ALA A 224 15.45 -1.41 -17.74
CA ALA A 224 16.15 -2.08 -18.83
C ALA A 224 17.33 -2.92 -18.31
N SER A 225 17.53 -4.15 -18.81
CA SER A 225 18.69 -4.96 -18.43
C SER A 225 20.01 -4.51 -19.07
N SER A 226 19.96 -3.73 -20.14
CA SER A 226 21.12 -3.28 -20.92
C SER A 226 20.97 -1.86 -21.45
N GLN A 227 22.08 -1.25 -21.86
CA GLN A 227 22.11 0.09 -22.45
C GLN A 227 21.32 0.16 -23.77
N GLY A 228 21.45 -0.85 -24.65
CA GLY A 228 20.70 -0.89 -25.91
C GLY A 228 19.19 -1.05 -25.71
N LEU A 229 18.76 -1.79 -24.67
CA LEU A 229 17.36 -1.81 -24.27
C LEU A 229 16.92 -0.45 -23.70
N LEU A 230 17.72 0.18 -22.84
CA LEU A 230 17.40 1.50 -22.30
C LEU A 230 17.12 2.51 -23.41
N GLU A 231 17.98 2.56 -24.43
CA GLU A 231 17.84 3.46 -25.58
C GLU A 231 16.56 3.17 -26.39
N LYS A 232 16.21 1.89 -26.62
CA LYS A 232 14.92 1.48 -27.21
C LYS A 232 13.75 2.01 -26.36
N LEU A 233 13.77 1.75 -25.06
CA LEU A 233 12.69 2.13 -24.13
C LEU A 233 12.54 3.64 -23.98
N GLN A 234 13.65 4.39 -23.95
CA GLN A 234 13.64 5.85 -23.77
C GLN A 234 13.01 6.60 -24.94
N SER A 235 12.94 6.01 -26.14
CA SER A 235 12.18 6.55 -27.27
C SER A 235 10.66 6.63 -27.01
N LEU A 236 10.14 5.75 -26.16
CA LEU A 236 8.73 5.69 -25.75
C LEU A 236 8.50 6.28 -24.35
N ARG A 237 9.53 6.21 -23.48
CA ARG A 237 9.47 6.60 -22.08
C ARG A 237 10.81 7.16 -21.57
N PRO A 238 11.01 8.50 -21.59
CA PRO A 238 12.29 9.12 -21.22
C PRO A 238 12.78 8.85 -19.78
N ASP A 239 11.88 8.51 -18.83
CA ASP A 239 12.21 8.19 -17.43
C ASP A 239 12.53 6.71 -17.18
N ALA A 240 12.60 5.87 -18.23
CA ALA A 240 13.09 4.50 -18.12
C ALA A 240 14.52 4.48 -17.54
N SER A 241 14.81 3.48 -16.69
CA SER A 241 16.03 3.39 -15.89
C SER A 241 16.84 2.13 -16.18
N LEU A 242 18.17 2.22 -16.13
CA LEU A 242 19.06 1.10 -16.38
C LEU A 242 19.26 0.23 -15.12
N LEU A 243 19.03 -1.07 -15.25
CA LEU A 243 19.26 -2.05 -14.19
C LEU A 243 19.86 -3.34 -14.74
N ARG A 244 21.18 -3.32 -14.93
CA ARG A 244 21.99 -4.46 -15.37
C ARG A 244 21.79 -5.71 -14.51
N ASN A 245 22.16 -6.86 -15.04
CA ASN A 245 22.30 -8.08 -14.25
C ASN A 245 23.46 -7.97 -13.24
N ALA A 246 23.62 -9.04 -12.47
CA ALA A 246 24.49 -9.10 -11.31
C ALA A 246 24.86 -10.56 -10.98
N ALA A 247 25.74 -10.73 -9.99
CA ALA A 247 26.10 -12.03 -9.45
C ALA A 247 25.47 -12.30 -8.08
N ASP A 248 25.30 -13.60 -7.80
CA ASP A 248 25.20 -14.12 -6.44
C ASP A 248 26.61 -14.26 -5.87
N VAL A 249 27.12 -13.16 -5.32
CA VAL A 249 28.54 -13.05 -4.96
C VAL A 249 28.89 -14.03 -3.82
N GLY A 250 27.96 -14.30 -2.91
CA GLY A 250 28.13 -15.32 -1.88
C GLY A 250 28.28 -16.71 -2.49
N HIS A 251 27.38 -17.09 -3.39
CA HIS A 251 27.38 -18.41 -4.04
C HIS A 251 28.60 -18.68 -4.92
N PHE A 252 29.16 -17.68 -5.60
CA PHE A 252 30.32 -17.87 -6.48
C PHE A 252 31.67 -17.59 -5.81
N ALA A 253 31.73 -16.79 -4.73
CA ALA A 253 32.99 -16.58 -3.99
C ALA A 253 33.50 -17.86 -3.30
N GLN A 254 32.62 -18.81 -2.97
CA GLN A 254 32.99 -20.11 -2.38
C GLN A 254 33.63 -21.10 -3.38
N THR A 255 33.80 -20.75 -4.66
CA THR A 255 34.43 -21.62 -5.69
C THR A 255 35.81 -22.17 -5.26
N ALA A 256 36.58 -21.43 -4.47
CA ALA A 256 37.87 -21.89 -3.93
C ALA A 256 37.75 -22.87 -2.74
N GLN A 257 36.56 -23.04 -2.16
CA GLN A 257 36.29 -23.85 -0.96
C GLN A 257 35.53 -25.15 -1.28
N VAL A 258 34.70 -25.17 -2.32
CA VAL A 258 34.01 -26.39 -2.79
C VAL A 258 34.97 -27.34 -3.50
N PRO A 259 34.76 -28.66 -3.48
CA PRO A 259 35.52 -29.60 -4.32
C PRO A 259 35.28 -29.34 -5.81
N THR A 260 36.21 -29.81 -6.64
CA THR A 260 36.02 -29.86 -8.09
C THR A 260 34.89 -30.84 -8.42
N ALA A 261 34.10 -30.59 -9.46
CA ALA A 261 33.15 -31.58 -9.95
C ALA A 261 33.88 -32.85 -10.42
N ALA A 262 33.47 -34.03 -9.93
CA ALA A 262 34.16 -35.31 -10.16
C ALA A 262 34.44 -35.60 -11.65
N GLU A 263 33.49 -35.26 -12.52
CA GLU A 263 33.60 -35.38 -14.00
C GLU A 263 34.79 -34.61 -14.60
N LEU A 264 35.38 -33.65 -13.87
CA LEU A 264 36.48 -32.80 -14.32
C LEU A 264 37.81 -33.03 -13.58
N GLU A 265 37.87 -33.91 -12.57
CA GLU A 265 39.07 -34.10 -11.73
C GLU A 265 40.23 -34.75 -12.50
N GLU A 266 39.93 -35.64 -13.44
CA GLU A 266 40.93 -36.33 -14.26
C GLU A 266 41.44 -35.47 -15.43
N ILE A 267 40.73 -34.40 -15.79
CA ILE A 267 41.06 -33.58 -16.97
C ILE A 267 42.38 -32.82 -16.76
N ARG A 268 43.36 -33.09 -17.62
CA ARG A 268 44.67 -32.44 -17.65
C ARG A 268 44.73 -31.34 -18.73
N GLY A 269 45.66 -30.40 -18.58
CA GLY A 269 45.79 -29.25 -19.48
C GLY A 269 44.75 -28.14 -19.25
N PRO A 270 44.74 -27.09 -20.07
CA PRO A 270 43.80 -25.97 -19.94
C PRO A 270 42.34 -26.37 -20.17
N VAL A 271 41.46 -25.95 -19.25
CA VAL A 271 40.00 -26.13 -19.35
C VAL A 271 39.32 -24.79 -19.65
N ILE A 272 38.68 -24.69 -20.81
CA ILE A 272 37.93 -23.51 -21.25
C ILE A 272 36.44 -23.80 -21.10
N GLY A 273 35.73 -23.06 -20.24
CA GLY A 273 34.40 -23.46 -19.78
C GLY A 273 33.30 -22.44 -20.04
N TYR A 274 32.11 -22.94 -20.38
CA TYR A 274 30.86 -22.20 -20.44
C TYR A 274 29.75 -22.94 -19.68
N TYR A 275 28.89 -22.20 -18.99
CA TYR A 275 27.58 -22.71 -18.57
C TYR A 275 26.44 -21.74 -18.90
N GLY A 276 25.29 -22.28 -19.29
CA GLY A 276 24.11 -21.53 -19.73
C GLY A 276 23.35 -22.29 -20.81
N ALA A 277 22.24 -21.74 -21.30
CA ALA A 277 21.58 -22.33 -22.46
C ALA A 277 22.52 -22.27 -23.68
N ILE A 278 22.51 -23.31 -24.51
CA ILE A 278 23.33 -23.42 -25.73
C ILE A 278 22.32 -23.46 -26.88
N SER A 279 22.01 -22.29 -27.43
CA SER A 279 20.94 -22.09 -28.43
C SER A 279 21.51 -21.52 -29.73
N ASP A 280 20.62 -21.11 -30.64
CA ASP A 280 20.89 -20.39 -31.88
C ASP A 280 21.87 -19.21 -31.75
N TRP A 281 21.84 -18.46 -30.65
CA TRP A 281 22.76 -17.36 -30.33
C TRP A 281 24.15 -17.79 -29.82
N PHE A 282 24.35 -19.06 -29.47
CA PHE A 282 25.65 -19.59 -29.04
C PHE A 282 26.51 -19.92 -30.27
N ASP A 283 27.78 -19.48 -30.27
CA ASP A 283 28.70 -19.70 -31.38
C ASP A 283 29.41 -21.06 -31.28
N ILE A 284 28.69 -22.09 -31.68
CA ILE A 284 29.20 -23.47 -31.71
C ILE A 284 30.25 -23.69 -32.81
N ASP A 285 30.27 -22.86 -33.85
CA ASP A 285 31.25 -22.92 -34.94
C ASP A 285 32.62 -22.39 -34.46
N LEU A 286 32.63 -21.30 -33.70
CA LEU A 286 33.80 -20.82 -32.97
C LEU A 286 34.39 -21.91 -32.04
N ILE A 287 33.53 -22.63 -31.30
CA ILE A 287 34.00 -23.75 -30.44
C ILE A 287 34.60 -24.88 -31.28
N ARG A 288 33.96 -25.26 -32.40
CA ARG A 288 34.48 -26.28 -33.32
C ARG A 288 35.88 -25.91 -33.81
N GLU A 289 36.07 -24.70 -34.32
CA GLU A 289 37.36 -24.26 -34.88
C GLU A 289 38.48 -24.19 -33.82
N LEU A 290 38.17 -23.65 -32.64
CA LEU A 290 39.13 -23.62 -31.52
C LEU A 290 39.47 -25.04 -31.04
N ALA A 291 38.49 -25.93 -30.92
CA ALA A 291 38.70 -27.31 -30.49
C ALA A 291 39.39 -28.19 -31.57
N GLU A 292 39.19 -27.91 -32.86
CA GLU A 292 39.95 -28.51 -33.96
C GLU A 292 41.43 -28.08 -33.90
N LYS A 293 41.70 -26.80 -33.70
CA LYS A 293 43.06 -26.22 -33.67
C LYS A 293 43.84 -26.55 -32.38
N ARG A 294 43.18 -26.58 -31.22
CA ARG A 294 43.81 -26.70 -29.88
C ARG A 294 43.44 -28.00 -29.19
N LYS A 295 44.06 -29.09 -29.65
CA LYS A 295 43.94 -30.44 -29.05
C LYS A 295 44.55 -30.56 -27.64
N ASP A 296 45.33 -29.57 -27.22
CA ASP A 296 45.83 -29.41 -25.86
C ASP A 296 44.81 -28.78 -24.89
N TRP A 297 43.72 -28.19 -25.40
CA TRP A 297 42.66 -27.57 -24.61
C TRP A 297 41.41 -28.44 -24.55
N THR A 298 40.78 -28.50 -23.37
CA THR A 298 39.47 -29.14 -23.19
C THR A 298 38.39 -28.09 -23.02
N PHE A 299 37.34 -28.16 -23.85
CA PHE A 299 36.19 -27.27 -23.80
C PHE A 299 35.05 -27.93 -23.02
N ILE A 300 34.54 -27.27 -21.99
CA ILE A 300 33.45 -27.77 -21.15
C ILE A 300 32.20 -26.92 -21.39
N LEU A 301 31.14 -27.56 -21.87
CA LEU A 301 29.87 -26.93 -22.22
C LEU A 301 28.75 -27.51 -21.36
N ILE A 302 28.16 -26.68 -20.49
CA ILE A 302 27.16 -27.10 -19.49
C ILE A 302 25.83 -26.37 -19.75
N GLY A 303 24.81 -27.12 -20.16
CA GLY A 303 23.46 -26.61 -20.32
C GLY A 303 22.63 -27.38 -21.36
N HIS A 304 21.43 -26.88 -21.60
CA HIS A 304 20.52 -27.43 -22.61
C HIS A 304 20.87 -26.92 -24.00
N THR A 305 20.87 -27.81 -25.00
CA THR A 305 21.40 -27.58 -26.35
C THR A 305 20.32 -27.26 -27.40
N PHE A 306 19.08 -27.04 -26.96
CA PHE A 306 17.95 -26.75 -27.86
C PHE A 306 18.16 -25.47 -28.66
N GLY A 307 18.00 -25.55 -29.98
CA GLY A 307 18.25 -24.46 -30.92
C GLY A 307 19.68 -24.40 -31.46
N CYS A 308 20.60 -25.23 -30.95
CA CYS A 308 22.00 -25.27 -31.39
C CYS A 308 22.34 -26.59 -32.11
N ASP A 309 23.00 -26.50 -33.27
CA ASP A 309 23.53 -27.66 -33.97
C ASP A 309 24.85 -28.14 -33.33
N ILE A 310 24.72 -28.99 -32.32
CA ILE A 310 25.85 -29.58 -31.59
C ILE A 310 26.58 -30.71 -32.36
N SER A 311 26.01 -31.22 -33.46
CA SER A 311 26.62 -32.30 -34.25
C SER A 311 28.02 -31.95 -34.78
N LYS A 312 28.26 -30.64 -34.92
CA LYS A 312 29.53 -29.99 -35.26
C LYS A 312 30.66 -30.22 -34.26
N VAL A 313 30.34 -30.46 -32.99
CA VAL A 313 31.34 -30.63 -31.90
C VAL A 313 31.25 -31.97 -31.17
N GLU A 314 30.12 -32.69 -31.22
CA GLU A 314 29.90 -33.98 -30.53
C GLU A 314 31.00 -35.03 -30.79
N ARG A 315 31.65 -35.00 -31.96
CA ARG A 315 32.71 -35.95 -32.34
C ARG A 315 34.10 -35.54 -31.89
N LEU A 316 34.27 -34.34 -31.33
CA LEU A 316 35.56 -33.80 -30.91
C LEU A 316 35.88 -34.26 -29.48
N LYS A 317 36.86 -35.15 -29.33
CA LYS A 317 37.28 -35.74 -28.04
C LYS A 317 37.66 -34.72 -26.95
N ASN A 318 37.93 -33.48 -27.33
CA ASN A 318 38.30 -32.38 -26.43
C ASN A 318 37.16 -31.36 -26.22
N VAL A 319 35.91 -31.70 -26.57
CA VAL A 319 34.70 -30.95 -26.22
C VAL A 319 33.79 -31.87 -25.40
N LEU A 320 33.45 -31.48 -24.18
CA LEU A 320 32.54 -32.23 -23.31
C LEU A 320 31.22 -31.46 -23.12
N LEU A 321 30.14 -32.06 -23.63
CA LEU A 321 28.75 -31.61 -23.43
C LEU A 321 28.19 -32.33 -22.19
N LEU A 322 28.03 -31.60 -21.07
CA LEU A 322 27.66 -32.20 -19.78
C LEU A 322 26.16 -32.10 -19.44
N GLY A 323 25.35 -31.50 -20.32
CA GLY A 323 23.92 -31.26 -20.08
C GLY A 323 23.66 -30.18 -19.02
N GLU A 324 22.41 -30.00 -18.61
CA GLU A 324 22.06 -29.09 -17.51
C GLU A 324 22.56 -29.64 -16.17
N LYS A 325 23.08 -28.76 -15.31
CA LYS A 325 23.51 -29.08 -13.95
C LYS A 325 22.79 -28.17 -12.94
N PRO A 326 22.47 -28.66 -11.73
CA PRO A 326 21.89 -27.83 -10.66
C PRO A 326 22.74 -26.59 -10.35
N TYR A 327 22.08 -25.45 -10.10
CA TYR A 327 22.73 -24.15 -9.88
C TYR A 327 23.70 -24.14 -8.68
N ASP A 328 23.36 -24.89 -7.63
CA ASP A 328 24.16 -25.08 -6.43
C ASP A 328 25.49 -25.81 -6.70
N GLN A 329 25.56 -26.63 -7.75
CA GLN A 329 26.77 -27.37 -8.14
C GLN A 329 27.72 -26.57 -9.04
N LEU A 330 27.25 -25.51 -9.71
CA LEU A 330 28.04 -24.73 -10.68
C LEU A 330 29.40 -24.22 -10.15
N PRO A 331 29.55 -23.78 -8.88
CA PRO A 331 30.85 -23.41 -8.32
C PRO A 331 31.92 -24.53 -8.41
N GLY A 332 31.52 -25.81 -8.30
CA GLY A 332 32.43 -26.95 -8.39
C GLY A 332 32.92 -27.24 -9.81
N TYR A 333 32.11 -26.98 -10.83
CA TYR A 333 32.54 -27.00 -12.24
C TYR A 333 33.44 -25.79 -12.54
N LEU A 334 32.99 -24.59 -12.13
CA LEU A 334 33.69 -23.34 -12.32
C LEU A 334 35.08 -23.34 -11.67
N ARG A 335 35.25 -24.05 -10.54
CA ARG A 335 36.56 -24.27 -9.91
C ARG A 335 37.62 -24.77 -10.88
N ARG A 336 37.27 -25.73 -11.76
CA ARG A 336 38.21 -26.32 -12.72
C ARG A 336 38.43 -25.46 -13.98
N PHE A 337 37.54 -24.52 -14.29
CA PHE A 337 37.70 -23.66 -15.46
C PHE A 337 38.98 -22.82 -15.30
N ASP A 338 39.89 -22.93 -16.27
CA ASP A 338 41.09 -22.13 -16.36
C ASP A 338 40.80 -20.75 -16.96
N VAL A 339 39.86 -20.72 -17.90
CA VAL A 339 39.24 -19.52 -18.49
C VAL A 339 37.75 -19.81 -18.61
N ALA A 340 36.91 -18.85 -18.25
CA ALA A 340 35.48 -18.90 -18.52
C ALA A 340 35.18 -18.07 -19.79
N MET A 341 34.31 -18.56 -20.66
CA MET A 341 34.05 -17.92 -21.96
C MET A 341 32.60 -17.48 -22.14
N ILE A 342 32.37 -16.49 -23.00
CA ILE A 342 31.05 -16.01 -23.45
C ILE A 342 31.08 -15.94 -25.00
N PRO A 343 30.93 -17.07 -25.71
CA PRO A 343 31.08 -17.15 -27.16
C PRO A 343 29.73 -16.93 -27.86
N PHE A 344 29.23 -15.69 -27.87
CA PHE A 344 27.91 -15.39 -28.43
C PHE A 344 28.02 -14.80 -29.84
N LYS A 345 27.20 -15.26 -30.77
CA LYS A 345 27.08 -14.68 -32.13
C LYS A 345 26.57 -13.25 -32.00
N GLN A 346 27.12 -12.30 -32.75
CA GLN A 346 26.60 -10.93 -32.78
C GLN A 346 25.31 -10.84 -33.60
N ASN A 347 24.17 -10.69 -32.93
CA ASN A 347 22.85 -10.47 -33.53
C ASN A 347 22.07 -9.44 -32.71
N ARG A 348 20.80 -9.17 -33.06
CA ARG A 348 19.99 -8.17 -32.37
C ARG A 348 19.78 -8.50 -30.87
N LEU A 349 19.46 -9.76 -30.56
CA LEU A 349 19.25 -10.25 -29.20
C LEU A 349 20.53 -10.12 -28.35
N THR A 350 21.67 -10.60 -28.86
CA THR A 350 22.94 -10.60 -28.11
C THR A 350 23.54 -9.20 -27.95
N LYS A 351 23.33 -8.28 -28.90
CA LYS A 351 23.67 -6.86 -28.73
C LYS A 351 22.87 -6.16 -27.63
N ALA A 352 21.64 -6.62 -27.40
CA ALA A 352 20.78 -6.17 -26.30
C ALA A 352 20.99 -6.96 -24.98
N THR A 353 21.84 -7.99 -24.98
CA THR A 353 22.04 -8.86 -23.80
C THR A 353 23.10 -8.30 -22.85
N ASN A 354 22.76 -8.20 -21.56
CA ASN A 354 23.73 -8.02 -20.47
C ASN A 354 24.01 -9.40 -19.82
N PRO A 355 25.13 -10.09 -20.12
CA PRO A 355 25.26 -11.51 -19.75
C PRO A 355 25.43 -11.72 -18.24
N VAL A 356 24.50 -12.44 -17.60
CA VAL A 356 24.60 -12.81 -16.16
C VAL A 356 25.94 -13.51 -15.87
N LYS A 357 26.38 -14.36 -16.80
CA LYS A 357 27.56 -15.23 -16.69
C LYS A 357 28.85 -14.46 -16.49
N LEU A 358 28.93 -13.25 -17.07
CA LEU A 358 30.05 -12.33 -16.84
C LEU A 358 30.25 -12.06 -15.35
N TYR A 359 29.19 -11.68 -14.64
CA TYR A 359 29.25 -11.38 -13.22
C TYR A 359 29.52 -12.64 -12.39
N GLU A 360 28.92 -13.78 -12.74
CA GLU A 360 29.12 -15.06 -12.05
C GLU A 360 30.59 -15.54 -12.14
N TYR A 361 31.21 -15.43 -13.31
CA TYR A 361 32.62 -15.76 -13.51
C TYR A 361 33.57 -14.79 -12.77
N LEU A 362 33.29 -13.48 -12.83
CA LEU A 362 34.07 -12.47 -12.10
C LEU A 362 33.92 -12.62 -10.57
N ALA A 363 32.75 -13.03 -10.07
CA ALA A 363 32.52 -13.33 -8.65
C ALA A 363 33.34 -14.53 -8.15
N ALA A 364 33.58 -15.52 -9.01
CA ALA A 364 34.51 -16.62 -8.73
C ALA A 364 35.99 -16.23 -8.92
N GLY A 365 36.28 -15.01 -9.40
CA GLY A 365 37.63 -14.54 -9.72
C GLY A 365 38.22 -15.14 -11.00
N LYS A 366 37.40 -15.65 -11.92
CA LYS A 366 37.89 -16.34 -13.12
C LYS A 366 38.26 -15.35 -14.24
N PRO A 367 39.33 -15.61 -15.01
CA PRO A 367 39.57 -14.89 -16.26
C PRO A 367 38.41 -15.13 -17.22
N VAL A 368 37.89 -14.06 -17.83
CA VAL A 368 36.76 -14.12 -18.77
C VAL A 368 37.23 -13.73 -20.17
N VAL A 369 36.82 -14.51 -21.18
CA VAL A 369 36.98 -14.18 -22.60
C VAL A 369 35.59 -14.11 -23.24
N SER A 370 35.30 -13.04 -23.97
CA SER A 370 33.99 -12.84 -24.61
C SER A 370 34.13 -12.52 -26.09
N THR A 371 33.10 -12.81 -26.88
CA THR A 371 32.91 -12.09 -28.14
C THR A 371 32.60 -10.62 -27.83
N GLU A 372 32.86 -9.72 -28.79
CA GLU A 372 32.54 -8.30 -28.64
C GLU A 372 31.02 -8.09 -28.47
N LEU A 373 30.61 -7.83 -27.24
CA LEU A 373 29.23 -7.50 -26.85
C LEU A 373 29.22 -6.12 -26.18
N PRO A 374 28.27 -5.21 -26.50
CA PRO A 374 28.27 -3.84 -25.96
C PRO A 374 28.32 -3.77 -24.43
N GLU A 375 27.58 -4.66 -23.76
CA GLU A 375 27.50 -4.74 -22.30
C GLU A 375 28.75 -5.34 -21.65
N VAL A 376 29.55 -6.09 -22.39
CA VAL A 376 30.85 -6.59 -21.93
C VAL A 376 31.93 -5.51 -22.13
N ALA A 377 31.86 -4.75 -23.23
CA ALA A 377 32.75 -3.63 -23.50
C ALA A 377 32.62 -2.47 -22.49
N ALA A 378 31.50 -2.40 -21.76
CA ALA A 378 31.30 -1.48 -20.64
C ALA A 378 32.06 -1.88 -19.35
N VAL A 379 32.65 -3.08 -19.29
CA VAL A 379 33.49 -3.54 -18.18
C VAL A 379 34.96 -3.18 -18.46
N SER A 380 35.73 -2.91 -17.39
CA SER A 380 37.15 -2.59 -17.52
C SER A 380 37.90 -3.66 -18.34
N PRO A 381 38.68 -3.28 -19.39
CA PRO A 381 39.46 -4.22 -20.19
C PRO A 381 40.47 -5.06 -19.40
N GLN A 382 40.79 -4.66 -18.17
CA GLN A 382 41.66 -5.44 -17.27
C GLN A 382 40.96 -6.71 -16.74
N LEU A 383 39.63 -6.73 -16.70
CA LEU A 383 38.83 -7.83 -16.14
C LEU A 383 38.38 -8.86 -17.17
N VAL A 384 38.25 -8.47 -18.45
CA VAL A 384 37.71 -9.30 -19.53
C VAL A 384 38.54 -9.09 -20.79
N GLU A 385 38.97 -10.19 -21.42
CA GLU A 385 39.50 -10.14 -22.80
C GLU A 385 38.32 -10.21 -23.78
N MET A 386 38.29 -9.35 -24.81
CA MET A 386 37.30 -9.42 -25.89
C MET A 386 37.96 -9.77 -27.22
N ALA A 387 37.21 -10.45 -28.09
CA ALA A 387 37.65 -10.85 -29.41
C ALA A 387 36.51 -10.80 -30.44
N ALA A 388 36.87 -10.51 -31.70
CA ALA A 388 35.92 -10.36 -32.80
C ALA A 388 35.80 -11.63 -33.68
N ASP A 389 36.82 -12.48 -33.68
CA ASP A 389 36.98 -13.60 -34.63
C ASP A 389 37.72 -14.79 -33.98
N PRO A 390 37.70 -16.00 -34.58
CA PRO A 390 38.34 -17.18 -33.99
C PRO A 390 39.85 -17.06 -33.71
N VAL A 391 40.59 -16.27 -34.49
CA VAL A 391 42.04 -16.06 -34.29
C VAL A 391 42.28 -15.13 -33.11
N SER A 392 41.56 -14.00 -33.03
CA SER A 392 41.65 -13.11 -31.86
C SER A 392 41.11 -13.78 -30.59
N PHE A 393 40.09 -14.65 -30.69
CA PHE A 393 39.53 -15.38 -29.54
C PHE A 393 40.51 -16.41 -28.98
N GLU A 394 41.25 -17.12 -29.85
CA GLU A 394 42.33 -18.00 -29.40
C GLU A 394 43.42 -17.20 -28.68
N GLN A 395 43.83 -16.05 -29.21
CA GLN A 395 44.83 -15.18 -28.59
C GLN A 395 44.35 -14.65 -27.23
N ALA A 396 43.08 -14.23 -27.13
CA ALA A 396 42.47 -13.80 -25.87
C ALA A 396 42.48 -14.93 -24.82
N ILE A 397 42.15 -16.17 -25.19
CA ILE A 397 42.29 -17.32 -24.28
C ILE A 397 43.75 -17.54 -23.89
N GLN A 398 44.71 -17.48 -24.82
CA GLN A 398 46.14 -17.61 -24.49
C GLN A 398 46.61 -16.54 -23.50
N THR A 399 46.16 -15.29 -23.66
CA THR A 399 46.44 -14.17 -22.75
C THR A 399 45.80 -14.41 -21.38
N ALA A 400 44.53 -14.79 -21.32
CA ALA A 400 43.81 -15.11 -20.08
C ALA A 400 44.43 -16.30 -19.33
N LEU A 401 44.99 -17.29 -20.04
CA LEU A 401 45.72 -18.41 -19.44
C LEU A 401 47.06 -18.01 -18.82
N ARG A 402 47.77 -17.04 -19.40
CA ARG A 402 49.07 -16.53 -18.90
C ARG A 402 48.88 -15.51 -17.77
N ASN A 403 47.90 -14.63 -17.89
CA ASN A 403 47.70 -13.46 -17.01
C ASN A 403 46.78 -13.79 -15.82
N LYS A 404 47.09 -14.86 -15.09
CA LYS A 404 46.41 -15.25 -13.85
C LYS A 404 47.18 -14.73 -12.64
N THR A 405 46.82 -13.55 -12.15
CA THR A 405 47.42 -12.93 -10.96
C THR A 405 46.41 -12.82 -9.82
N ALA A 406 46.89 -12.85 -8.57
CA ALA A 406 46.03 -12.73 -7.40
C ALA A 406 45.34 -11.35 -7.34
N GLU A 407 46.01 -10.33 -7.87
CA GLU A 407 45.53 -8.96 -8.06
C GLU A 407 44.32 -8.95 -9.00
N ARG A 408 44.44 -9.56 -10.19
CA ARG A 408 43.34 -9.63 -11.17
C ARG A 408 42.13 -10.37 -10.59
N GLU A 409 42.34 -11.50 -9.92
CA GLU A 409 41.22 -12.21 -9.27
C GLU A 409 40.55 -11.36 -8.17
N LYS A 410 41.32 -10.57 -7.41
CA LYS A 410 40.81 -9.67 -6.39
C LYS A 410 39.95 -8.56 -7.03
N GLU A 411 40.42 -7.95 -8.11
CA GLU A 411 39.69 -6.92 -8.85
C GLU A 411 38.38 -7.46 -9.45
N CYS A 412 38.40 -8.67 -10.04
CA CYS A 412 37.19 -9.35 -10.52
C CYS A 412 36.16 -9.53 -9.38
N ARG A 413 36.61 -10.00 -8.21
CA ARG A 413 35.75 -10.20 -7.03
C ARG A 413 35.25 -8.88 -6.44
N GLU A 414 36.04 -7.81 -6.48
CA GLU A 414 35.59 -6.47 -6.06
C GLU A 414 34.61 -5.83 -7.04
N PHE A 415 34.79 -6.03 -8.35
CA PHE A 415 33.83 -5.62 -9.37
C PHE A 415 32.48 -6.32 -9.14
N ALA A 416 32.50 -7.65 -8.98
CA ALA A 416 31.29 -8.44 -8.73
C ALA A 416 30.56 -8.02 -7.44
N ARG A 417 31.27 -7.70 -6.34
CA ARG A 417 30.67 -7.16 -5.11
C ARG A 417 29.88 -5.86 -5.32
N ARG A 418 30.29 -5.00 -6.26
CA ARG A 418 29.56 -3.77 -6.64
C ARG A 418 28.40 -4.04 -7.62
N HIS A 419 28.32 -5.25 -8.16
CA HIS A 419 27.33 -5.72 -9.13
C HIS A 419 26.68 -7.01 -8.62
N SER A 420 26.20 -6.99 -7.37
CA SER A 420 25.53 -8.13 -6.73
C SER A 420 24.01 -7.99 -6.76
N TRP A 421 23.28 -9.09 -6.60
CA TRP A 421 21.81 -9.05 -6.58
C TRP A 421 21.26 -8.25 -5.38
N GLU A 422 21.98 -8.22 -4.25
CA GLU A 422 21.68 -7.34 -3.11
C GLU A 422 21.70 -5.86 -3.51
N GLN A 423 22.69 -5.45 -4.29
CA GLN A 423 22.78 -4.08 -4.81
C GLN A 423 21.64 -3.79 -5.79
N ARG A 424 21.32 -4.73 -6.70
CA ARG A 424 20.17 -4.58 -7.62
C ARG A 424 18.84 -4.46 -6.91
N TYR A 425 18.65 -5.19 -5.80
CA TYR A 425 17.50 -4.96 -4.93
C TYR A 425 17.49 -3.53 -4.39
N ALA A 426 18.62 -3.02 -3.89
CA ALA A 426 18.68 -1.66 -3.33
C ALA A 426 18.36 -0.61 -4.40
N ASP A 427 18.93 -0.75 -5.60
CA ASP A 427 18.68 0.08 -6.77
C ASP A 427 17.17 0.10 -7.13
N ILE A 428 16.53 -1.07 -7.23
CA ILE A 428 15.08 -1.18 -7.52
C ILE A 428 14.24 -0.61 -6.38
N HIS A 429 14.56 -0.96 -5.14
CA HIS A 429 13.79 -0.59 -3.96
C HIS A 429 13.76 0.94 -3.79
N GLU A 430 14.90 1.61 -4.01
CA GLU A 430 14.94 3.07 -4.02
C GLU A 430 14.02 3.66 -5.10
N LEU A 431 14.08 3.16 -6.35
CA LEU A 431 13.21 3.63 -7.44
C LEU A 431 11.71 3.40 -7.13
N ILE A 432 11.34 2.23 -6.62
CA ILE A 432 9.97 1.93 -6.17
C ILE A 432 9.55 2.90 -5.07
N VAL A 433 10.37 3.08 -4.03
CA VAL A 433 10.04 3.94 -2.89
C VAL A 433 9.90 5.40 -3.32
N GLN A 434 10.71 5.88 -4.27
CA GLN A 434 10.59 7.23 -4.83
C GLN A 434 9.26 7.42 -5.60
N GLN A 435 8.77 6.41 -6.32
CA GLN A 435 7.50 6.46 -7.05
C GLN A 435 6.28 6.27 -6.13
N MET A 436 6.33 5.31 -5.20
CA MET A 436 5.24 5.02 -4.26
C MET A 436 5.07 6.11 -3.20
N TYR A 437 6.19 6.58 -2.64
CA TYR A 437 6.25 7.54 -1.54
C TYR A 437 6.99 8.81 -2.01
N PRO A 438 6.38 9.63 -2.89
CA PRO A 438 6.95 10.91 -3.29
C PRO A 438 7.16 11.79 -2.06
N LYS A 439 8.19 12.64 -2.10
CA LYS A 439 8.55 13.46 -0.93
C LYS A 439 7.40 14.37 -0.51
N VAL A 440 7.03 14.30 0.78
CA VAL A 440 6.00 15.15 1.39
C VAL A 440 6.67 16.05 2.43
N SER A 441 6.39 17.34 2.37
CA SER A 441 6.74 18.27 3.45
C SER A 441 5.50 18.57 4.28
N VAL A 442 5.52 18.25 5.57
CA VAL A 442 4.49 18.65 6.54
C VAL A 442 4.93 19.96 7.20
N ILE A 443 4.13 21.01 7.09
CA ILE A 443 4.38 22.32 7.66
C ILE A 443 3.56 22.43 8.95
N VAL A 444 4.25 22.70 10.07
CA VAL A 444 3.64 22.84 11.39
C VAL A 444 3.98 24.21 11.95
N VAL A 445 2.99 25.11 12.01
CA VAL A 445 3.10 26.40 12.69
C VAL A 445 2.76 26.22 14.17
N THR A 446 3.55 26.83 15.05
CA THR A 446 3.35 26.78 16.50
C THR A 446 3.58 28.15 17.13
N HIS A 447 2.78 28.48 18.13
CA HIS A 447 3.00 29.62 19.02
C HIS A 447 2.55 29.22 20.42
N ASN A 448 3.53 29.00 21.30
CA ASN A 448 3.39 28.33 22.60
C ASN A 448 2.80 26.91 22.50
N ASN A 449 2.43 26.34 23.66
CA ASN A 449 1.79 25.03 23.82
C ASN A 449 2.68 23.83 23.47
N TRP A 450 3.93 23.82 23.95
CA TRP A 450 4.89 22.73 23.71
C TRP A 450 4.33 21.30 23.85
N SER A 451 3.40 21.06 24.79
CA SER A 451 2.81 19.73 24.98
C SER A 451 2.07 19.20 23.76
N TYR A 452 1.34 20.06 23.03
CA TYR A 452 0.68 19.71 21.79
C TYR A 452 1.69 19.54 20.66
N THR A 453 2.59 20.51 20.47
CA THR A 453 3.66 20.43 19.46
C THR A 453 4.51 19.16 19.61
N GLN A 454 4.83 18.77 20.83
CA GLN A 454 5.55 17.52 21.13
C GLN A 454 4.71 16.28 20.76
N GLN A 455 3.40 16.30 20.98
CA GLN A 455 2.50 15.18 20.67
C GLN A 455 2.30 15.03 19.15
N CYS A 456 2.07 16.14 18.44
CA CYS A 456 2.02 16.19 16.98
C CYS A 456 3.32 15.66 16.37
N LEU A 457 4.49 16.20 16.77
CA LEU A 457 5.79 15.72 16.30
C LEU A 457 6.03 14.23 16.64
N ARG A 458 5.66 13.75 17.83
CA ARG A 458 5.73 12.31 18.15
C ARG A 458 4.88 11.47 17.20
N SER A 459 3.68 11.93 16.84
CA SER A 459 2.79 11.19 15.94
C SER A 459 3.32 11.15 14.50
N LEU A 460 3.92 12.24 14.01
CA LEU A 460 4.56 12.32 12.69
C LEU A 460 5.84 11.45 12.59
N LEU A 461 6.63 11.38 13.66
CA LEU A 461 7.92 10.67 13.68
C LEU A 461 7.82 9.17 13.99
N ARG A 462 6.62 8.61 14.21
CA ARG A 462 6.43 7.19 14.52
C ARG A 462 7.09 6.30 13.45
N PRO A 463 7.87 5.27 13.84
CA PRO A 463 8.46 4.33 12.89
C PRO A 463 7.41 3.67 11.99
N GLY A 464 7.75 3.46 10.71
CA GLY A 464 6.85 2.83 9.73
C GLY A 464 5.69 3.72 9.24
N HIS A 465 5.69 5.04 9.52
CA HIS A 465 4.62 5.91 9.03
C HIS A 465 4.74 6.25 7.53
N TYR A 466 5.61 7.18 7.15
CA TYR A 466 5.81 7.56 5.74
C TYR A 466 7.32 7.69 5.45
N PRO A 467 7.89 6.95 4.49
CA PRO A 467 9.35 6.89 4.30
C PRO A 467 9.98 8.24 3.92
N ASN A 468 9.35 8.98 3.01
CA ASN A 468 9.92 10.18 2.38
C ASN A 468 9.33 11.47 2.97
N LEU A 469 9.43 11.59 4.31
CA LEU A 469 8.83 12.67 5.08
C LEU A 469 9.84 13.76 5.44
N GLU A 470 9.52 14.99 5.10
CA GLU A 470 10.13 16.22 5.62
C GLU A 470 9.13 16.95 6.52
N ILE A 471 9.59 17.56 7.61
CA ILE A 471 8.77 18.32 8.54
C ILE A 471 9.41 19.71 8.68
N VAL A 472 8.64 20.76 8.46
CA VAL A 472 9.08 22.15 8.63
C VAL A 472 8.29 22.77 9.77
N VAL A 473 8.94 22.98 10.92
CA VAL A 473 8.32 23.59 12.10
C VAL A 473 8.63 25.07 12.14
N VAL A 474 7.58 25.90 12.16
CA VAL A 474 7.68 27.36 12.23
C VAL A 474 7.21 27.81 13.62
N ASP A 475 8.17 28.17 14.47
CA ASP A 475 7.88 28.81 15.74
C ASP A 475 7.62 30.30 15.51
N ASN A 476 6.36 30.71 15.65
CA ASN A 476 5.88 32.08 15.48
C ASN A 476 6.18 32.92 16.75
N ALA A 477 7.44 32.95 17.19
CA ALA A 477 7.91 33.62 18.40
C ALA A 477 7.18 33.17 19.68
N SER A 478 7.32 31.89 20.04
CA SER A 478 6.82 31.38 21.31
C SER A 478 7.53 32.03 22.51
N THR A 479 6.77 32.30 23.56
CA THR A 479 7.22 32.87 24.84
C THR A 479 7.33 31.81 25.96
N ASP A 480 6.82 30.59 25.74
CA ASP A 480 7.01 29.44 26.62
C ASP A 480 8.26 28.59 26.24
N GLN A 481 8.38 27.39 26.81
CA GLN A 481 9.49 26.49 26.53
C GLN A 481 9.59 25.99 25.07
N THR A 482 8.62 26.26 24.19
CA THR A 482 8.53 25.69 22.83
C THR A 482 9.77 25.99 22.00
N ALA A 483 10.21 27.26 21.91
CA ALA A 483 11.37 27.66 21.12
C ALA A 483 12.67 26.96 21.61
N GLN A 484 12.87 26.89 22.92
CA GLN A 484 14.02 26.19 23.53
C GLN A 484 13.99 24.69 23.22
N ARG A 485 12.82 24.06 23.36
CA ARG A 485 12.64 22.61 23.14
C ARG A 485 12.83 22.24 21.68
N LEU A 486 12.29 23.03 20.75
CA LEU A 486 12.54 22.87 19.31
C LEU A 486 14.03 23.00 19.01
N GLY A 487 14.70 24.04 19.51
CA GLY A 487 16.15 24.25 19.32
C GLY A 487 17.04 23.09 19.80
N GLY A 488 16.53 22.18 20.64
CA GLY A 488 17.19 20.94 21.06
C GLY A 488 16.98 19.72 20.15
N ILE A 489 16.06 19.75 19.19
CA ILE A 489 15.75 18.60 18.32
C ILE A 489 16.88 18.35 17.32
N ARG A 490 17.25 17.09 17.11
CA ARG A 490 18.28 16.63 16.17
C ARG A 490 17.77 15.43 15.35
N ASP A 491 16.78 15.65 14.51
CA ASP A 491 16.28 14.68 13.51
C ASP A 491 16.48 15.27 12.11
N ARG A 492 17.06 14.51 11.18
CA ARG A 492 17.36 14.97 9.81
C ARG A 492 16.11 15.30 8.98
N ARG A 493 14.94 14.79 9.38
CA ARG A 493 13.65 15.07 8.74
C ARG A 493 13.08 16.43 9.15
N ILE A 494 13.53 17.00 10.27
CA ILE A 494 12.95 18.22 10.84
C ILE A 494 13.82 19.45 10.52
N LYS A 495 13.22 20.42 9.82
CA LYS A 495 13.71 21.80 9.69
C LYS A 495 12.98 22.67 10.71
N ILE A 496 13.69 23.59 11.36
CA ILE A 496 13.11 24.49 12.38
C ILE A 496 13.39 25.94 11.98
N ILE A 497 12.35 26.77 12.07
CA ILE A 497 12.39 28.21 11.82
C ILE A 497 11.91 28.91 13.10
N LEU A 498 12.78 29.68 13.74
CA LEU A 498 12.43 30.49 14.90
C LEU A 498 12.20 31.94 14.47
N SER A 499 10.94 32.37 14.41
CA SER A 499 10.59 33.74 14.02
C SER A 499 10.80 34.73 15.17
N LYS A 500 11.22 35.95 14.83
CA LYS A 500 11.45 37.04 15.80
C LYS A 500 10.16 37.69 16.32
N ARG A 501 9.03 37.50 15.62
CA ARG A 501 7.70 38.01 15.96
C ARG A 501 6.64 37.02 15.50
N ASN A 502 5.47 37.02 16.14
CA ASN A 502 4.33 36.26 15.64
C ASN A 502 3.80 36.92 14.36
N LEU A 503 3.83 36.19 13.24
CA LEU A 503 3.35 36.65 11.94
C LEU A 503 1.92 36.16 11.61
N GLY A 504 1.31 35.37 12.51
CA GLY A 504 0.03 34.70 12.26
C GLY A 504 0.13 33.44 11.41
N PHE A 505 -1.01 32.75 11.25
CA PHE A 505 -1.07 31.43 10.62
C PHE A 505 -0.70 31.45 9.13
N ALA A 506 -1.27 32.37 8.34
CA ALA A 506 -1.03 32.47 6.90
C ALA A 506 0.45 32.69 6.56
N ALA A 507 1.09 33.67 7.21
CA ALA A 507 2.50 33.98 7.00
C ALA A 507 3.44 32.89 7.55
N GLY A 508 3.10 32.30 8.70
CA GLY A 508 3.85 31.18 9.28
C GLY A 508 3.89 29.98 8.34
N ASN A 509 2.74 29.55 7.81
CA ASN A 509 2.66 28.43 6.88
C ASN A 509 3.38 28.75 5.56
N SER A 510 3.19 29.95 5.02
CA SER A 510 3.88 30.39 3.80
C SER A 510 5.41 30.32 3.96
N ARG A 511 5.94 30.80 5.09
CA ARG A 511 7.37 30.73 5.40
C ARG A 511 7.88 29.29 5.58
N GLY A 512 7.02 28.39 6.04
CA GLY A 512 7.32 26.95 6.08
C GLY A 512 7.41 26.33 4.68
N ILE A 513 6.45 26.66 3.81
CA ILE A 513 6.43 26.16 2.42
C ILE A 513 7.62 26.69 1.60
N GLU A 514 8.04 27.95 1.79
CA GLU A 514 9.24 28.53 1.13
C GLU A 514 10.53 27.72 1.34
N LEU A 515 10.61 26.94 2.42
CA LEU A 515 11.77 26.10 2.77
C LEU A 515 11.47 24.59 2.64
N ALA A 516 10.26 24.24 2.19
CA ALA A 516 9.81 22.89 1.89
C ALA A 516 10.28 22.44 0.50
N THR A 517 10.60 21.15 0.37
CA THR A 517 11.15 20.57 -0.86
C THR A 517 10.35 19.37 -1.39
N GLY A 518 9.22 19.04 -0.76
CA GLY A 518 8.32 17.98 -1.21
C GLY A 518 7.64 18.28 -2.55
N LYS A 519 7.18 17.21 -3.21
CA LYS A 519 6.24 17.25 -4.35
C LYS A 519 4.82 17.61 -3.88
N TYR A 520 4.52 17.31 -2.61
CA TYR A 520 3.28 17.69 -1.93
C TYR A 520 3.60 18.41 -0.63
N TYR A 521 2.74 19.34 -0.28
CA TYR A 521 2.75 20.06 0.99
C TYR A 521 1.55 19.64 1.82
N ILE A 522 1.72 19.45 3.12
CA ILE A 522 0.63 19.27 4.07
C ILE A 522 0.74 20.37 5.12
N LEU A 523 -0.26 21.25 5.23
CA LEU A 523 -0.39 22.11 6.40
C LEU A 523 -1.02 21.28 7.52
N LEU A 524 -0.45 21.36 8.73
CA LEU A 524 -0.92 20.59 9.87
C LEU A 524 -0.77 21.42 11.17
N ASN A 525 -1.88 21.61 11.89
CA ASN A 525 -1.86 22.29 13.17
C ASN A 525 -1.02 21.52 14.21
N ASN A 526 -0.35 22.26 15.11
CA ASN A 526 0.44 21.66 16.18
C ASN A 526 -0.39 20.93 17.25
N ASP A 527 -1.71 21.16 17.31
CA ASP A 527 -2.66 20.51 18.21
C ASP A 527 -3.44 19.35 17.54
N THR A 528 -2.72 18.59 16.72
CA THR A 528 -3.21 17.37 16.04
C THR A 528 -2.46 16.10 16.48
N ILE A 529 -3.05 14.94 16.20
CA ILE A 529 -2.42 13.62 16.33
C ILE A 529 -2.74 12.82 15.06
N VAL A 530 -1.71 12.48 14.28
CA VAL A 530 -1.90 11.62 13.10
C VAL A 530 -2.00 10.14 13.51
N PRO A 531 -2.89 9.33 12.89
CA PRO A 531 -3.30 8.06 13.49
C PRO A 531 -2.31 6.91 13.26
N ASP A 532 -1.85 6.71 12.02
CA ASP A 532 -0.99 5.62 11.55
C ASP A 532 -0.14 6.08 10.34
N GLY A 533 0.46 5.17 9.58
CA GLY A 533 1.26 5.51 8.38
C GLY A 533 0.49 5.80 7.10
N THR A 534 -0.73 5.29 6.97
CA THR A 534 -1.54 5.35 5.74
C THR A 534 -2.18 6.71 5.49
N TRP A 535 -2.30 7.58 6.50
CA TRP A 535 -3.02 8.86 6.38
C TRP A 535 -2.48 9.77 5.25
N ILE A 536 -1.15 9.82 5.04
CA ILE A 536 -0.56 10.57 3.92
C ILE A 536 -0.95 9.94 2.58
N THR A 537 -0.74 8.63 2.41
CA THR A 537 -1.09 7.92 1.16
C THR A 537 -2.57 8.11 0.81
N ARG A 538 -3.46 8.05 1.80
CA ARG A 538 -4.90 8.31 1.65
C ARG A 538 -5.18 9.75 1.19
N LEU A 539 -4.56 10.76 1.81
CA LEU A 539 -4.69 12.16 1.37
C LEU A 539 -4.13 12.40 -0.04
N LEU A 540 -3.02 11.75 -0.39
CA LEU A 540 -2.41 11.90 -1.71
C LEU A 540 -3.15 11.13 -2.82
N ARG A 541 -3.98 10.13 -2.49
CA ARG A 541 -4.67 9.28 -3.47
C ARG A 541 -5.45 10.10 -4.51
N PRO A 542 -6.42 10.98 -4.14
CA PRO A 542 -7.12 11.79 -5.15
C PRO A 542 -6.22 12.80 -5.87
N LEU A 543 -5.16 13.31 -5.23
CA LEU A 543 -4.20 14.21 -5.87
C LEU A 543 -3.38 13.51 -6.97
N ARG A 544 -3.12 12.21 -6.81
CA ARG A 544 -2.42 11.37 -7.81
C ARG A 544 -3.35 10.90 -8.92
N GLU A 545 -4.55 10.45 -8.56
CA GLU A 545 -5.53 9.86 -9.50
C GLU A 545 -6.21 10.92 -10.38
N HIS A 546 -6.32 12.16 -9.90
CA HIS A 546 -7.07 13.23 -10.57
C HIS A 546 -6.22 14.50 -10.75
N PRO A 547 -5.80 14.83 -12.00
CA PRO A 547 -5.04 16.04 -12.29
C PRO A 547 -5.74 17.34 -11.85
N ASP A 548 -7.07 17.37 -11.91
CA ASP A 548 -7.91 18.53 -11.58
C ASP A 548 -8.17 18.71 -10.07
N VAL A 549 -7.84 17.74 -9.22
CA VAL A 549 -7.88 17.92 -7.75
C VAL A 549 -6.60 18.62 -7.31
N GLY A 550 -6.73 19.81 -6.74
CA GLY A 550 -5.60 20.61 -6.25
C GLY A 550 -5.27 20.39 -4.78
N MET A 551 -6.31 20.13 -3.96
CA MET A 551 -6.19 20.00 -2.50
C MET A 551 -7.11 18.92 -1.93
N THR A 552 -6.63 18.26 -0.87
CA THR A 552 -7.35 17.22 -0.13
C THR A 552 -7.28 17.43 1.38
N GLY A 553 -8.38 17.20 2.11
CA GLY A 553 -8.39 17.23 3.58
C GLY A 553 -8.95 15.93 4.19
N PRO A 554 -8.52 15.53 5.40
CA PRO A 554 -9.03 14.34 6.08
C PRO A 554 -10.29 14.65 6.88
N MET A 555 -11.00 13.62 7.31
CA MET A 555 -12.02 13.72 8.36
C MET A 555 -11.37 13.99 9.74
N SER A 556 -12.10 14.60 10.66
CA SER A 556 -11.63 14.89 12.03
C SER A 556 -12.74 14.86 13.07
N ASN A 557 -12.37 14.60 14.32
CA ASN A 557 -13.26 14.61 15.49
C ASN A 557 -13.69 16.01 15.93
N PHE A 558 -13.02 17.08 15.47
CA PHE A 558 -13.32 18.45 15.88
C PHE A 558 -12.93 19.46 14.80
N VAL A 559 -13.88 19.84 13.95
CA VAL A 559 -13.73 20.89 12.94
C VAL A 559 -15.12 21.47 12.62
N GLY A 560 -15.17 22.73 12.16
CA GLY A 560 -16.42 23.46 11.94
C GLY A 560 -17.16 23.11 10.65
N ASN A 561 -16.45 22.59 9.65
CA ASN A 561 -16.92 22.33 8.29
C ASN A 561 -17.26 20.84 8.06
N ASP A 562 -17.37 20.47 6.79
CA ASP A 562 -17.78 19.17 6.32
C ASP A 562 -16.77 18.03 6.59
N GLN A 563 -15.55 18.35 7.03
CA GLN A 563 -14.56 17.37 7.49
C GLN A 563 -14.90 16.80 8.87
N ALA A 564 -15.95 17.27 9.55
CA ALA A 564 -16.33 16.79 10.87
C ALA A 564 -16.81 15.33 10.86
N LEU A 565 -16.67 14.64 11.99
CA LEU A 565 -17.31 13.36 12.24
C LEU A 565 -18.47 13.51 13.23
N ASP A 566 -19.61 12.89 12.92
CA ASP A 566 -20.74 12.76 13.84
C ASP A 566 -20.39 11.89 15.06
N HIS A 567 -19.54 10.88 14.84
CA HIS A 567 -19.13 9.92 15.85
C HIS A 567 -17.66 9.54 15.72
N PHE A 568 -17.00 9.46 16.87
CA PHE A 568 -15.57 9.24 16.98
C PHE A 568 -15.30 8.43 18.25
N VAL A 569 -14.30 7.55 18.24
CA VAL A 569 -13.80 6.92 19.46
C VAL A 569 -12.28 7.05 19.55
N GLY A 570 -11.82 7.55 20.69
CA GLY A 570 -10.42 7.87 20.95
C GLY A 570 -10.29 8.75 22.18
N ASN A 571 -9.11 9.29 22.42
CA ASN A 571 -8.82 10.14 23.58
C ASN A 571 -7.71 11.19 23.28
N PRO A 572 -7.61 12.27 24.07
CA PRO A 572 -6.60 13.32 23.84
C PRO A 572 -5.13 12.90 24.01
N ALA A 573 -4.84 11.73 24.60
CA ALA A 573 -3.45 11.28 24.80
C ALA A 573 -2.91 10.49 23.60
N SER A 574 -3.74 9.68 22.93
CA SER A 574 -3.32 8.80 21.83
C SER A 574 -3.96 9.12 20.47
N GLY A 575 -5.01 9.94 20.42
CA GLY A 575 -5.82 10.17 19.21
C GLY A 575 -6.92 9.12 19.06
N ALA A 576 -7.13 8.63 17.83
CA ALA A 576 -8.11 7.58 17.53
C ALA A 576 -7.85 6.27 18.31
N HIS A 577 -8.92 5.53 18.61
CA HIS A 577 -8.83 4.15 19.07
C HIS A 577 -8.49 3.23 17.88
N PRO A 578 -7.47 2.35 17.96
CA PRO A 578 -7.03 1.56 16.81
C PRO A 578 -8.13 0.74 16.14
N ASP A 579 -8.94 0.02 16.91
CA ASP A 579 -10.01 -0.82 16.34
C ASP A 579 -11.14 0.01 15.70
N TRP A 580 -11.46 1.18 16.28
CA TRP A 580 -12.42 2.12 15.69
C TRP A 580 -11.94 2.65 14.35
N LEU A 581 -10.63 2.91 14.25
CA LEU A 581 -10.00 3.43 13.05
C LEU A 581 -10.00 2.41 11.91
N GLN A 582 -9.79 1.12 12.22
CA GLN A 582 -9.90 0.04 11.22
C GLN A 582 -11.33 -0.08 10.67
N ASP A 583 -12.34 -0.02 11.55
CA ASP A 583 -13.74 0.02 11.13
C ASP A 583 -14.05 1.28 10.31
N PHE A 584 -13.59 2.46 10.75
CA PHE A 584 -13.74 3.72 10.00
C PHE A 584 -13.15 3.64 8.58
N TYR A 585 -11.94 3.08 8.43
CA TYR A 585 -11.33 2.89 7.11
C TYR A 585 -12.10 1.88 6.25
N ARG A 586 -12.60 0.78 6.83
CA ARG A 586 -13.40 -0.21 6.09
C ARG A 586 -14.73 0.39 5.62
N PHE A 587 -15.44 1.12 6.49
CA PHE A 587 -16.77 1.70 6.17
C PHE A 587 -16.72 2.88 5.18
N ASN A 588 -15.53 3.44 4.91
CA ASN A 588 -15.35 4.55 3.99
C ASN A 588 -14.37 4.26 2.86
N GLN A 589 -13.83 3.04 2.75
CA GLN A 589 -12.72 2.67 1.88
C GLN A 589 -12.84 3.25 0.46
N GLY A 590 -11.82 3.98 0.02
CA GLY A 590 -11.77 4.60 -1.31
C GLY A 590 -12.60 5.88 -1.46
N ARG A 591 -13.55 6.17 -0.57
CA ARG A 591 -14.49 7.29 -0.74
C ARG A 591 -13.83 8.64 -0.52
N ALA A 592 -14.24 9.57 -1.37
CA ALA A 592 -13.85 10.96 -1.36
C ALA A 592 -15.00 11.78 -1.96
N ARG A 593 -15.20 13.00 -1.48
CA ARG A 593 -16.27 13.89 -1.92
C ARG A 593 -15.72 15.28 -2.23
N ALA A 594 -16.31 15.96 -3.22
CA ALA A 594 -15.97 17.35 -3.52
C ALA A 594 -16.37 18.27 -2.36
N THR A 595 -15.70 19.42 -2.25
CA THR A 595 -16.08 20.50 -1.34
C THR A 595 -15.74 21.87 -1.91
N ASP A 596 -16.33 22.89 -1.30
CA ASP A 596 -16.02 24.29 -1.52
C ASP A 596 -15.00 24.82 -0.48
N LEU A 597 -14.81 24.13 0.65
CA LEU A 597 -13.92 24.56 1.74
C LEU A 597 -13.18 23.38 2.41
N LEU A 598 -11.86 23.49 2.52
CA LEU A 598 -11.02 22.65 3.37
C LEU A 598 -10.45 23.49 4.51
N GLY A 599 -10.66 23.06 5.76
CA GLY A 599 -10.18 23.75 6.94
C GLY A 599 -8.72 23.40 7.22
N PHE A 600 -7.86 24.40 7.42
CA PHE A 600 -6.40 24.19 7.38
C PHE A 600 -5.79 23.60 8.66
N PHE A 601 -6.62 23.02 9.55
CA PHE A 601 -6.11 22.17 10.64
C PHE A 601 -5.31 20.98 10.09
N CYS A 602 -5.73 20.44 8.94
CA CYS A 602 -4.97 19.51 8.12
C CYS A 602 -5.44 19.61 6.67
N VAL A 603 -4.53 19.99 5.77
CA VAL A 603 -4.81 19.97 4.32
C VAL A 603 -3.56 19.61 3.54
N ALA A 604 -3.68 18.72 2.56
CA ALA A 604 -2.66 18.37 1.60
C ALA A 604 -2.90 19.08 0.26
N MET A 605 -1.82 19.49 -0.40
CA MET A 605 -1.87 20.17 -1.70
C MET A 605 -0.68 19.78 -2.58
N LYS A 606 -0.86 19.85 -3.90
CA LYS A 606 0.23 19.70 -4.86
C LYS A 606 1.15 20.92 -4.82
N ARG A 607 2.46 20.73 -5.01
CA ARG A 607 3.41 21.84 -5.15
C ARG A 607 3.05 22.79 -6.31
N GLU A 608 2.58 22.25 -7.44
CA GLU A 608 2.16 23.05 -8.60
C GLU A 608 0.97 23.99 -8.28
N VAL A 609 0.11 23.63 -7.33
CA VAL A 609 -1.02 24.45 -6.90
C VAL A 609 -0.51 25.65 -6.13
N TRP A 610 0.45 25.44 -5.22
CA TRP A 610 1.14 26.53 -4.53
C TRP A 610 1.89 27.46 -5.51
N GLU A 611 2.64 26.90 -6.45
CA GLU A 611 3.41 27.65 -7.44
C GLU A 611 2.51 28.47 -8.39
N LYS A 612 1.31 27.97 -8.71
CA LYS A 612 0.31 28.67 -9.53
C LYS A 612 -0.50 29.71 -8.76
N VAL A 613 -0.89 29.42 -7.52
CA VAL A 613 -1.81 30.26 -6.71
C VAL A 613 -1.07 31.30 -5.88
N GLY A 614 0.20 31.06 -5.52
CA GLY A 614 1.00 31.91 -4.65
C GLY A 614 0.67 31.72 -3.15
N PRO A 615 1.25 32.57 -2.26
CA PRO A 615 1.19 32.37 -0.82
C PRO A 615 -0.17 32.67 -0.18
N LEU A 616 -0.41 32.18 1.04
CA LEU A 616 -1.61 32.53 1.81
C LEU A 616 -1.65 34.04 2.07
N ASP A 617 -2.85 34.62 2.06
CA ASP A 617 -3.00 36.06 2.26
C ASP A 617 -2.70 36.45 3.71
N THR A 618 -1.73 37.35 3.89
CA THR A 618 -1.30 37.83 5.21
C THR A 618 -2.19 38.94 5.77
N GLY A 619 -3.16 39.45 4.99
CA GLY A 619 -4.15 40.45 5.40
C GLY A 619 -5.06 40.00 6.56
N TYR A 620 -5.26 38.69 6.71
CA TYR A 620 -6.00 38.08 7.82
C TYR A 620 -5.25 38.14 9.17
N GLY A 621 -3.97 38.54 9.18
CA GLY A 621 -3.20 38.76 10.41
C GLY A 621 -2.97 37.45 11.18
N ILE A 622 -3.45 37.38 12.43
CA ILE A 622 -3.16 36.25 13.34
C ILE A 622 -3.79 34.93 12.85
N GLY A 623 -4.96 34.98 12.21
CA GLY A 623 -5.69 33.84 11.63
C GLY A 623 -7.20 34.12 11.54
N MET A 624 -7.97 33.10 11.13
CA MET A 624 -9.37 33.14 10.64
C MET A 624 -9.51 33.66 9.20
N PHE A 625 -10.28 32.91 8.38
CA PHE A 625 -10.63 33.16 6.98
C PHE A 625 -9.49 32.98 5.95
N GLU A 626 -8.27 32.65 6.37
CA GLU A 626 -7.18 32.35 5.43
C GLU A 626 -7.36 31.03 4.67
N ASP A 627 -8.10 30.07 5.25
CA ASP A 627 -8.47 28.81 4.62
C ASP A 627 -9.67 28.97 3.68
N ASP A 628 -10.70 29.74 4.06
CA ASP A 628 -11.75 30.20 3.14
C ASP A 628 -11.14 30.89 1.90
N ASP A 629 -10.26 31.88 2.11
CA ASP A 629 -9.63 32.64 1.03
C ASP A 629 -8.83 31.79 0.06
N TYR A 630 -8.03 30.87 0.59
CA TYR A 630 -7.15 30.05 -0.22
C TYR A 630 -7.93 28.98 -0.99
N CYS A 631 -8.98 28.42 -0.39
CA CYS A 631 -9.92 27.53 -1.09
C CYS A 631 -10.57 28.21 -2.30
N GLU A 632 -11.02 29.46 -2.16
CA GLU A 632 -11.56 30.26 -3.27
C GLU A 632 -10.50 30.52 -4.36
N ARG A 633 -9.26 30.86 -4.01
CA ARG A 633 -8.17 31.08 -4.98
C ARG A 633 -7.82 29.82 -5.77
N VAL A 634 -7.79 28.67 -5.10
CA VAL A 634 -7.48 27.38 -5.73
C VAL A 634 -8.60 26.95 -6.67
N ARG A 635 -9.86 27.19 -6.30
CA ARG A 635 -11.03 26.99 -7.17
C ARG A 635 -11.02 27.94 -8.37
N ALA A 636 -10.73 29.23 -8.15
CA ALA A 636 -10.59 30.22 -9.22
C ALA A 636 -9.43 29.89 -10.18
N ALA A 637 -8.40 29.19 -9.71
CA ALA A 637 -7.32 28.65 -10.55
C ALA A 637 -7.70 27.36 -11.32
N GLY A 638 -8.95 26.89 -11.22
CA GLY A 638 -9.50 25.76 -11.97
C GLY A 638 -9.40 24.39 -11.28
N TYR A 639 -9.03 24.34 -9.99
CA TYR A 639 -8.89 23.07 -9.25
C TYR A 639 -10.11 22.74 -8.38
N ARG A 640 -10.40 21.45 -8.25
CA ARG A 640 -11.32 20.92 -7.23
C ARG A 640 -10.62 20.75 -5.88
N LEU A 641 -11.43 20.87 -4.83
CA LEU A 641 -11.09 20.54 -3.44
C LEU A 641 -11.85 19.27 -3.05
N VAL A 642 -11.23 18.39 -2.28
CA VAL A 642 -11.79 17.07 -1.95
C VAL A 642 -11.60 16.74 -0.48
N VAL A 643 -12.64 16.26 0.19
CA VAL A 643 -12.50 15.60 1.50
C VAL A 643 -12.38 14.10 1.28
N VAL A 644 -11.34 13.52 1.89
CA VAL A 644 -11.02 12.09 1.82
C VAL A 644 -11.68 11.40 3.01
N GLU A 645 -12.82 10.76 2.74
CA GLU A 645 -13.69 10.20 3.79
C GLU A 645 -13.09 8.95 4.47
N ASP A 646 -12.08 8.32 3.87
CA ASP A 646 -11.27 7.27 4.51
C ASP A 646 -9.90 7.75 5.01
N ALA A 647 -9.67 9.06 5.15
CA ALA A 647 -8.52 9.61 5.88
C ALA A 647 -8.99 10.28 7.19
N PHE A 648 -8.20 10.16 8.25
CA PHE A 648 -8.52 10.75 9.55
C PHE A 648 -7.31 11.44 10.19
N VAL A 649 -7.54 12.58 10.83
CA VAL A 649 -6.57 13.24 11.73
C VAL A 649 -7.30 13.72 12.98
N TYR A 650 -6.78 13.36 14.16
CA TYR A 650 -7.34 13.86 15.42
C TYR A 650 -6.92 15.31 15.66
N HIS A 651 -7.84 16.14 16.13
CA HIS A 651 -7.62 17.57 16.44
C HIS A 651 -8.17 17.88 17.84
N HIS A 652 -7.37 18.57 18.66
CA HIS A 652 -7.78 19.03 20.01
C HIS A 652 -8.76 20.21 19.98
N GLY A 653 -8.76 20.98 18.88
CA GLY A 653 -9.70 22.06 18.62
C GLY A 653 -9.18 23.43 19.02
N SER A 654 -8.39 24.04 18.13
CA SER A 654 -8.01 25.45 18.16
C SER A 654 -7.46 25.93 19.52
N ALA A 655 -6.53 25.16 20.10
CA ALA A 655 -6.07 25.32 21.47
C ALA A 655 -5.45 26.69 21.79
N THR A 656 -4.94 27.40 20.78
CA THR A 656 -4.43 28.78 20.91
C THR A 656 -5.55 29.81 20.89
N MET A 657 -6.53 29.69 19.98
CA MET A 657 -7.65 30.63 19.85
C MET A 657 -8.59 30.57 21.06
N ARG A 658 -8.80 29.38 21.65
CA ARG A 658 -9.56 29.18 22.90
C ARG A 658 -9.00 29.94 24.12
N LYS A 659 -7.79 30.48 24.04
CA LYS A 659 -7.17 31.31 25.11
C LYS A 659 -7.36 32.81 24.91
N MET A 660 -7.92 33.25 23.77
CA MET A 660 -8.27 34.66 23.56
C MET A 660 -9.51 35.04 24.36
N GLN A 661 -9.62 36.31 24.73
CA GLN A 661 -10.86 36.83 25.32
C GLN A 661 -11.98 36.86 24.26
N PRO A 662 -13.25 36.57 24.64
CA PRO A 662 -14.35 36.47 23.68
C PRO A 662 -14.53 37.72 22.80
N ASP A 663 -14.39 38.92 23.37
CA ASP A 663 -14.58 40.18 22.63
C ASP A 663 -13.50 40.36 21.56
N VAL A 664 -12.23 40.09 21.90
CA VAL A 664 -11.09 40.12 20.96
C VAL A 664 -11.25 39.07 19.86
N TYR A 665 -11.80 37.89 20.18
CA TYR A 665 -12.12 36.85 19.20
C TYR A 665 -13.20 37.32 18.22
N ASN A 666 -14.29 37.91 18.74
CA ASN A 666 -15.42 38.39 17.93
C ASN A 666 -15.03 39.58 17.05
N GLU A 667 -14.24 40.53 17.56
CA GLU A 667 -13.71 41.65 16.78
C GLU A 667 -12.81 41.17 15.63
N LEU A 668 -11.92 40.20 15.89
CA LEU A 668 -11.07 39.61 14.85
C LEU A 668 -11.90 38.86 13.81
N TRP A 669 -12.92 38.10 14.25
CA TRP A 669 -13.83 37.36 13.39
C TRP A 669 -14.58 38.28 12.42
N GLU A 670 -15.31 39.29 12.92
CA GLU A 670 -16.08 40.19 12.05
C GLU A 670 -15.18 41.06 11.17
N LYS A 671 -13.99 41.46 11.64
CA LYS A 671 -12.99 42.15 10.81
C LYS A 671 -12.54 41.29 9.63
N ASN A 672 -12.16 40.04 9.88
CA ASN A 672 -11.61 39.14 8.86
C ASN A 672 -12.70 38.65 7.91
N LYS A 673 -13.90 38.35 8.42
CA LYS A 673 -15.10 38.12 7.61
C LYS A 673 -15.37 39.29 6.65
N SER A 674 -15.43 40.51 7.18
CA SER A 674 -15.65 41.71 6.37
C SER A 674 -14.54 41.93 5.33
N TYR A 675 -13.31 41.51 5.60
CA TYR A 675 -12.21 41.55 4.63
C TYR A 675 -12.40 40.51 3.52
N PHE A 676 -12.71 39.26 3.86
CA PHE A 676 -13.06 38.20 2.91
C PHE A 676 -14.23 38.62 2.00
N GLU A 677 -15.32 39.12 2.58
CA GLU A 677 -16.53 39.51 1.84
C GLU A 677 -16.26 40.66 0.85
N ARG A 678 -15.45 41.65 1.25
CA ARG A 678 -15.01 42.72 0.34
C ARG A 678 -14.08 42.22 -0.76
N LYS A 679 -13.16 41.30 -0.44
CA LYS A 679 -12.18 40.75 -1.39
C LYS A 679 -12.84 39.90 -2.48
N TRP A 680 -13.87 39.12 -2.12
CA TRP A 680 -14.57 38.22 -3.03
C TRP A 680 -15.89 38.77 -3.59
N GLY A 681 -16.33 39.95 -3.14
CA GLY A 681 -17.58 40.56 -3.57
C GLY A 681 -18.83 39.73 -3.23
N LYS A 682 -18.75 38.89 -2.19
CA LYS A 682 -19.80 37.93 -1.81
C LYS A 682 -19.92 37.80 -0.30
N ALA A 683 -21.14 37.61 0.19
CA ALA A 683 -21.37 37.33 1.61
C ALA A 683 -20.79 35.95 1.99
N TRP A 684 -20.17 35.86 3.17
CA TRP A 684 -19.68 34.60 3.72
C TRP A 684 -20.85 33.75 4.17
N ARG A 685 -20.72 32.43 4.02
CA ARG A 685 -21.73 31.45 4.42
C ARG A 685 -21.10 30.47 5.38
N THR A 686 -21.82 30.13 6.44
CA THR A 686 -21.42 29.07 7.36
C THR A 686 -21.16 27.78 6.57
N PRO A 687 -19.98 27.15 6.71
CA PRO A 687 -19.66 25.93 6.01
C PRO A 687 -20.68 24.82 6.31
N SER A 688 -20.98 23.99 5.30
CA SER A 688 -21.78 22.79 5.50
C SER A 688 -21.10 21.86 6.51
N ARG A 689 -21.92 21.15 7.28
CA ARG A 689 -21.51 19.94 8.00
C ARG A 689 -21.63 18.74 7.04
N PRO A 690 -21.03 17.58 7.35
CA PRO A 690 -21.24 16.39 6.53
C PRO A 690 -22.71 15.99 6.53
N ASP A 691 -23.22 15.53 5.39
CA ASP A 691 -24.62 15.13 5.27
C ASP A 691 -24.95 13.96 6.19
N ASN A 692 -25.76 14.20 7.21
CA ASN A 692 -26.35 13.16 8.05
C ASN A 692 -27.85 13.11 7.75
N LEU A 693 -28.28 11.98 7.18
CA LEU A 693 -29.67 11.74 6.77
C LEU A 693 -30.68 11.90 7.92
N PHE A 694 -30.26 11.61 9.15
CA PHE A 694 -31.07 11.69 10.37
C PHE A 694 -30.71 12.92 11.23
N ALA A 695 -30.03 13.92 10.66
CA ALA A 695 -29.84 15.19 11.34
C ALA A 695 -31.20 15.82 11.69
N LEU A 696 -31.34 16.28 12.93
CA LEU A 696 -32.54 16.96 13.44
C LEU A 696 -33.84 16.12 13.38
N THR A 697 -33.78 14.79 13.24
CA THR A 697 -34.98 13.95 13.34
C THR A 697 -35.37 13.72 14.80
N GLU A 698 -36.58 14.14 15.17
CA GLU A 698 -37.10 14.04 16.54
C GLU A 698 -38.34 13.16 16.67
N THR A 699 -39.00 12.83 15.55
CA THR A 699 -40.27 12.07 15.49
C THR A 699 -40.18 10.86 14.56
N PRO A 700 -40.99 9.81 14.78
CA PRO A 700 -40.97 8.62 13.92
C PRO A 700 -41.36 8.90 12.48
N GLY A 701 -42.35 9.78 12.24
CA GLY A 701 -42.76 10.19 10.89
C GLY A 701 -41.64 10.84 10.08
N GLN A 702 -40.84 11.72 10.70
CA GLN A 702 -39.65 12.31 10.07
C GLN A 702 -38.60 11.24 9.74
N THR A 703 -38.30 10.34 10.68
CA THR A 703 -37.32 9.26 10.43
C THR A 703 -37.80 8.31 9.32
N ALA A 704 -39.09 8.02 9.24
CA ALA A 704 -39.69 7.25 8.14
C ALA A 704 -39.61 7.98 6.80
N GLU A 705 -39.72 9.31 6.78
CA GLU A 705 -39.50 10.14 5.58
C GLU A 705 -38.05 10.12 5.12
N ARG A 706 -37.10 10.34 6.04
CA ARG A 706 -35.66 10.24 5.75
C ARG A 706 -35.25 8.88 5.18
N ILE A 707 -35.85 7.78 5.66
CA ILE A 707 -35.61 6.44 5.10
C ILE A 707 -36.12 6.33 3.66
N ARG A 708 -37.26 6.94 3.31
CA ARG A 708 -37.76 6.99 1.92
C ARG A 708 -36.89 7.86 1.02
N GLU A 709 -36.46 9.02 1.50
CA GLU A 709 -35.57 9.95 0.78
C GLU A 709 -34.21 9.33 0.44
N ALA A 710 -33.74 8.35 1.21
CA ALA A 710 -32.48 7.65 0.94
C ALA A 710 -32.45 6.90 -0.41
N GLY A 711 -33.62 6.54 -0.96
CA GLY A 711 -33.73 5.90 -2.28
C GLY A 711 -33.10 4.51 -2.42
N VAL A 712 -32.66 3.90 -1.32
CA VAL A 712 -32.00 2.59 -1.26
C VAL A 712 -32.66 1.68 -0.22
N PRO A 713 -32.59 0.34 -0.35
CA PRO A 713 -33.15 -0.58 0.63
C PRO A 713 -32.61 -0.30 2.05
N CYS A 714 -33.51 -0.24 3.04
CA CYS A 714 -33.16 0.03 4.42
C CYS A 714 -33.23 -1.24 5.28
N ILE A 715 -32.12 -1.54 5.95
CA ILE A 715 -31.93 -2.76 6.74
C ILE A 715 -31.59 -2.36 8.18
N LEU A 716 -32.42 -2.80 9.13
CA LEU A 716 -32.14 -2.68 10.56
C LEU A 716 -31.46 -3.95 11.08
N ILE A 717 -30.37 -3.78 11.82
CA ILE A 717 -29.62 -4.87 12.44
C ILE A 717 -29.74 -4.77 13.96
N LEU A 718 -30.28 -5.83 14.55
CA LEU A 718 -30.49 -6.01 15.99
C LEU A 718 -29.44 -6.99 16.52
N GLY A 719 -28.24 -6.45 16.74
CA GLY A 719 -27.12 -7.16 17.35
C GLY A 719 -27.12 -7.07 18.88
N GLU A 720 -25.94 -7.23 19.46
CA GLU A 720 -25.73 -6.95 20.88
C GLU A 720 -25.65 -5.44 21.17
N ASN A 721 -26.05 -5.04 22.37
CA ASN A 721 -26.03 -3.65 22.84
C ASN A 721 -24.62 -2.99 22.92
N LYS A 722 -23.54 -3.70 22.55
CA LYS A 722 -22.16 -3.22 22.59
C LYS A 722 -21.37 -3.67 21.35
N TRP A 723 -20.96 -2.73 20.51
CA TRP A 723 -19.93 -2.95 19.49
C TRP A 723 -18.54 -2.90 20.14
N THR A 724 -17.69 -3.90 19.88
CA THR A 724 -16.35 -4.05 20.49
C THR A 724 -15.31 -4.54 19.48
N ALA A 725 -14.05 -4.71 19.92
CA ALA A 725 -13.00 -5.28 19.09
C ALA A 725 -13.16 -6.79 18.87
N GLN A 726 -13.81 -7.49 19.82
CA GLN A 726 -14.12 -8.91 19.66
C GLN A 726 -15.28 -9.03 18.69
N ALA A 727 -14.98 -9.56 17.49
CA ALA A 727 -15.89 -9.67 16.37
C ALA A 727 -16.99 -10.70 16.63
N ALA A 728 -17.99 -10.30 17.42
CA ALA A 728 -19.26 -11.00 17.49
C ALA A 728 -19.86 -11.13 16.09
N ARG A 729 -20.56 -12.24 15.86
CA ARG A 729 -21.04 -12.69 14.55
C ARG A 729 -21.72 -11.60 13.71
N TRP A 730 -22.56 -10.79 14.37
CA TRP A 730 -23.31 -9.68 13.77
C TRP A 730 -22.43 -8.48 13.37
N GLN A 731 -21.29 -8.22 14.04
CA GLN A 731 -20.38 -7.14 13.67
C GLN A 731 -19.67 -7.46 12.34
N TYR A 732 -19.35 -8.73 12.10
CA TYR A 732 -18.83 -9.16 10.81
C TYR A 732 -19.89 -8.99 9.71
N LEU A 733 -21.13 -9.42 9.95
CA LEU A 733 -22.26 -9.20 9.04
C LEU A 733 -22.40 -7.71 8.66
N VAL A 734 -22.34 -6.80 9.64
CA VAL A 734 -22.34 -5.35 9.38
C VAL A 734 -21.15 -4.92 8.52
N ARG A 735 -19.93 -5.38 8.85
CA ARG A 735 -18.71 -5.05 8.11
C ARG A 735 -18.80 -5.46 6.64
N GLU A 736 -19.42 -6.59 6.36
CA GLU A 736 -19.65 -7.06 4.99
C GLU A 736 -20.81 -6.36 4.29
N LEU A 737 -21.90 -6.01 4.98
CA LEU A 737 -22.98 -5.25 4.36
C LEU A 737 -22.56 -3.80 4.06
N ALA A 738 -21.82 -3.16 4.97
CA ALA A 738 -21.39 -1.76 4.81
C ALA A 738 -20.44 -1.56 3.61
N SER A 739 -19.72 -2.60 3.19
CA SER A 739 -18.83 -2.55 2.02
C SER A 739 -19.57 -2.52 0.67
N SER A 740 -20.85 -2.92 0.60
CA SER A 740 -21.59 -2.98 -0.67
C SER A 740 -22.18 -1.65 -1.13
N GLN A 741 -22.28 -0.65 -0.24
CA GLN A 741 -22.77 0.71 -0.50
C GLN A 741 -24.18 0.85 -1.14
N ASN A 742 -24.91 -0.25 -1.32
CA ASN A 742 -26.20 -0.30 -2.01
C ASN A 742 -27.42 -0.32 -1.07
N CYS A 743 -27.23 -0.15 0.25
CA CYS A 743 -28.29 -0.19 1.25
C CYS A 743 -28.01 0.76 2.42
N LEU A 744 -29.09 1.25 3.04
CA LEU A 744 -29.05 2.04 4.27
C LEU A 744 -29.07 1.09 5.47
N LEU A 745 -27.94 1.01 6.18
CA LEU A 745 -27.77 0.18 7.36
C LEU A 745 -28.00 0.99 8.63
N ILE A 746 -28.97 0.56 9.44
CA ILE A 746 -29.24 1.10 10.77
C ILE A 746 -28.93 0.01 11.79
N ILE A 747 -28.15 0.35 12.82
CA ILE A 747 -27.74 -0.60 13.87
C ILE A 747 -28.25 -0.10 15.21
N ASN A 748 -29.04 -0.94 15.88
CA ASN A 748 -29.36 -0.72 17.28
C ASN A 748 -28.15 -1.08 18.14
N THR A 749 -27.52 -0.10 18.79
CA THR A 749 -26.46 -0.37 19.76
C THR A 749 -26.35 0.76 20.78
N LEU A 750 -26.13 0.41 22.05
CA LEU A 750 -26.01 1.39 23.13
C LEU A 750 -24.58 1.94 23.24
N ARG A 751 -23.56 1.17 22.83
CA ARG A 751 -22.16 1.56 22.94
C ARG A 751 -21.33 1.10 21.74
N HIS A 752 -20.43 1.97 21.30
CA HIS A 752 -19.42 1.70 20.28
C HIS A 752 -18.03 1.90 20.88
N TYR A 753 -17.26 0.82 21.03
CA TYR A 753 -15.94 0.84 21.69
C TYR A 753 -15.97 1.60 23.04
N ASN A 754 -16.92 1.21 23.90
CA ASN A 754 -17.24 1.82 25.20
C ASN A 754 -17.83 3.25 25.19
N ARG A 755 -17.86 3.98 24.06
CA ARG A 755 -18.55 5.28 23.96
C ARG A 755 -20.05 5.08 23.74
N SER A 756 -20.90 5.71 24.54
CA SER A 756 -22.35 5.65 24.36
C SER A 756 -22.80 6.27 23.03
N ILE A 757 -23.79 5.64 22.38
CA ILE A 757 -24.52 6.21 21.25
C ILE A 757 -25.71 7.02 21.79
N MET A 758 -26.05 8.14 21.14
CA MET A 758 -27.13 9.04 21.54
C MET A 758 -27.88 9.56 20.31
N GLY A 759 -29.07 9.03 20.04
CA GLY A 759 -29.76 9.24 18.76
C GLY A 759 -29.00 8.61 17.58
N PHE A 760 -29.34 9.01 16.36
CA PHE A 760 -28.66 8.56 15.16
C PHE A 760 -27.26 9.17 15.04
N ARG A 761 -26.28 8.35 14.69
CA ARG A 761 -24.87 8.71 14.52
C ARG A 761 -24.30 8.04 13.27
N LYS A 762 -23.81 8.84 12.33
CA LYS A 762 -23.19 8.34 11.10
C LYS A 762 -21.86 7.64 11.42
N GLY A 763 -21.73 6.39 11.00
CA GLY A 763 -20.51 5.56 11.13
C GLY A 763 -19.79 5.29 9.81
N GLY A 764 -20.47 5.50 8.68
CA GLY A 764 -19.97 5.36 7.31
C GLY A 764 -20.91 6.04 6.33
N HIS A 765 -20.81 5.77 5.02
CA HIS A 765 -21.62 6.48 4.00
C HIS A 765 -23.14 6.42 4.27
N LEU A 766 -23.64 5.19 4.37
CA LEU A 766 -25.04 4.81 4.57
C LEU A 766 -25.15 3.90 5.79
N LEU A 767 -24.27 4.10 6.78
CA LEU A 767 -24.19 3.30 7.99
C LEU A 767 -24.44 4.19 9.20
N TYR A 768 -25.46 3.86 9.97
CA TYR A 768 -25.89 4.63 11.14
C TYR A 768 -26.01 3.75 12.38
N LEU A 769 -25.45 4.24 13.49
CA LEU A 769 -25.61 3.67 14.83
C LEU A 769 -26.71 4.45 15.54
N THR A 770 -27.62 3.78 16.25
CA THR A 770 -28.66 4.45 17.05
C THR A 770 -28.98 3.69 18.34
N ASN A 771 -29.41 4.43 19.36
CA ASN A 771 -30.07 3.90 20.55
C ASN A 771 -31.55 4.32 20.64
N ARG A 772 -32.08 5.03 19.63
CA ARG A 772 -33.44 5.57 19.57
C ARG A 772 -34.31 4.70 18.67
N MET A 773 -34.58 3.48 19.14
CA MET A 773 -35.47 2.54 18.43
C MET A 773 -36.89 3.08 18.28
N ASP A 774 -37.37 3.89 19.23
CA ASP A 774 -38.65 4.58 19.20
C ASP A 774 -38.87 5.43 17.94
N LEU A 775 -37.81 6.00 17.37
CA LEU A 775 -37.89 6.77 16.12
C LEU A 775 -38.12 5.91 14.87
N LEU A 776 -38.06 4.57 14.97
CA LEU A 776 -38.32 3.66 13.85
C LEU A 776 -39.75 3.11 13.84
N ALA A 777 -40.62 3.51 14.77
CA ALA A 777 -41.97 2.96 14.93
C ALA A 777 -42.90 3.14 13.71
N GLU A 778 -42.67 4.19 12.90
CA GLU A 778 -43.42 4.48 11.66
C GLU A 778 -42.61 4.13 10.39
N ALA A 779 -41.37 3.67 10.53
CA ALA A 779 -40.54 3.30 9.39
C ALA A 779 -40.98 1.95 8.82
N ASN A 780 -41.17 1.90 7.50
CA ASN A 780 -41.37 0.65 6.76
C ASN A 780 -40.02 0.24 6.16
N LEU A 781 -39.37 -0.74 6.78
CA LEU A 781 -38.04 -1.21 6.38
C LEU A 781 -38.11 -2.32 5.32
N ASP A 782 -37.02 -2.56 4.60
CA ASP A 782 -36.93 -3.69 3.68
C ASP A 782 -36.62 -4.99 4.42
N ALA A 783 -35.72 -4.94 5.41
CA ALA A 783 -35.44 -6.07 6.28
C ALA A 783 -35.11 -5.67 7.72
N VAL A 784 -35.48 -6.52 8.68
CA VAL A 784 -34.95 -6.51 10.06
C VAL A 784 -34.21 -7.81 10.30
N ILE A 785 -32.96 -7.70 10.74
CA ILE A 785 -32.10 -8.83 11.06
C ILE A 785 -31.96 -8.96 12.57
N TYR A 786 -32.41 -10.08 13.10
CA TYR A 786 -32.25 -10.50 14.49
C TYR A 786 -30.99 -11.35 14.59
N CYS A 787 -29.99 -10.86 15.33
CA CYS A 787 -28.67 -11.50 15.46
C CYS A 787 -28.00 -11.17 16.81
N GLY A 788 -28.82 -11.01 17.87
CA GLY A 788 -28.40 -10.54 19.18
C GLY A 788 -29.60 -10.38 20.12
N GLU A 789 -29.86 -9.17 20.60
CA GLU A 789 -31.05 -8.90 21.44
C GLU A 789 -32.32 -8.74 20.57
N PRO A 790 -33.52 -9.11 21.08
CA PRO A 790 -34.77 -8.86 20.39
C PRO A 790 -35.08 -7.35 20.31
N ALA A 791 -35.96 -6.96 19.38
CA ALA A 791 -36.39 -5.58 19.24
C ALA A 791 -37.11 -5.12 20.53
N PRO A 792 -36.76 -3.95 21.11
CA PRO A 792 -37.43 -3.45 22.32
C PRO A 792 -38.86 -2.93 22.05
N ILE A 793 -39.22 -2.74 20.78
CA ILE A 793 -40.55 -2.34 20.31
C ILE A 793 -40.88 -3.09 19.00
N PRO A 794 -42.15 -3.16 18.58
CA PRO A 794 -42.52 -3.62 17.24
C PRO A 794 -41.91 -2.72 16.15
N VAL A 795 -41.37 -3.34 15.09
CA VAL A 795 -40.81 -2.66 13.91
C VAL A 795 -41.48 -3.23 12.66
N ARG A 796 -41.78 -2.39 11.66
CA ARG A 796 -42.41 -2.81 10.40
C ARG A 796 -41.33 -3.07 9.34
N ALA A 797 -41.37 -4.24 8.71
CA ALA A 797 -40.49 -4.56 7.61
C ALA A 797 -41.15 -5.51 6.60
N LYS A 798 -40.68 -5.50 5.36
CA LYS A 798 -41.10 -6.48 4.34
C LYS A 798 -40.65 -7.90 4.72
N ARG A 799 -39.50 -8.04 5.37
CA ARG A 799 -38.92 -9.32 5.80
C ARG A 799 -38.34 -9.24 7.21
N LEU A 800 -38.55 -10.29 7.98
CA LEU A 800 -38.01 -10.48 9.33
C LEU A 800 -37.10 -11.70 9.28
N ILE A 801 -35.80 -11.53 9.56
CA ILE A 801 -34.80 -12.58 9.36
C ILE A 801 -34.06 -12.83 10.68
N ALA A 802 -34.01 -14.08 11.13
CA ALA A 802 -33.20 -14.49 12.28
C ALA A 802 -31.97 -15.29 11.84
N ASP A 803 -30.78 -14.81 12.21
CA ASP A 803 -29.55 -15.59 12.15
C ASP A 803 -29.60 -16.70 13.21
N SER A 804 -29.93 -17.92 12.78
CA SER A 804 -30.21 -19.02 13.70
C SER A 804 -28.98 -19.44 14.53
N PHE A 805 -27.77 -19.06 14.13
CA PHE A 805 -26.55 -19.29 14.91
C PHE A 805 -26.30 -18.24 16.01
N ALA A 806 -27.01 -17.11 16.00
CA ALA A 806 -26.91 -16.09 17.05
C ALA A 806 -27.76 -16.43 18.29
N TYR A 807 -28.69 -17.38 18.17
CA TYR A 807 -29.64 -17.74 19.23
C TYR A 807 -29.52 -19.22 19.64
N PRO A 808 -29.58 -19.51 20.95
CA PRO A 808 -30.02 -20.82 21.44
C PRO A 808 -31.43 -21.17 20.90
N GLU A 809 -31.69 -22.46 20.62
CA GLU A 809 -32.94 -22.90 19.98
C GLU A 809 -34.20 -22.54 20.77
N ASP A 810 -34.13 -22.49 22.11
CA ASP A 810 -35.21 -22.03 22.99
C ASP A 810 -35.53 -20.54 22.77
N ARG A 811 -34.50 -19.69 22.65
CA ARG A 811 -34.68 -18.25 22.35
C ARG A 811 -35.13 -18.02 20.92
N LEU A 812 -34.67 -18.83 19.95
CA LEU A 812 -35.15 -18.78 18.57
C LEU A 812 -36.62 -19.20 18.47
N GLY A 813 -37.03 -20.21 19.26
CA GLY A 813 -38.42 -20.64 19.42
C GLY A 813 -39.32 -19.51 19.95
N LEU A 814 -38.91 -18.84 21.04
CA LEU A 814 -39.62 -17.69 21.59
C LEU A 814 -39.73 -16.53 20.60
N LEU A 815 -38.65 -16.22 19.87
CA LEU A 815 -38.65 -15.16 18.85
C LEU A 815 -39.60 -15.49 17.69
N SER A 816 -39.64 -16.75 17.25
CA SER A 816 -40.57 -17.22 16.20
C SER A 816 -42.03 -17.23 16.66
N ALA A 817 -42.29 -17.50 17.94
CA ALA A 817 -43.64 -17.42 18.50
C ALA A 817 -44.15 -15.97 18.62
N ALA A 818 -43.24 -15.01 18.81
CA ALA A 818 -43.55 -13.58 18.82
C ALA A 818 -43.68 -12.96 17.42
N LEU A 819 -43.03 -13.55 16.41
CA LEU A 819 -42.95 -13.05 15.04
C LEU A 819 -43.32 -14.19 14.06
N PRO A 820 -44.61 -14.37 13.70
CA PRO A 820 -45.06 -15.49 12.88
C PRO A 820 -44.41 -15.59 11.51
N ASP A 821 -44.08 -14.45 10.90
CA ASP A 821 -43.46 -14.33 9.57
C ASP A 821 -41.92 -14.33 9.61
N LEU A 822 -41.31 -14.82 10.71
CA LEU A 822 -39.86 -14.82 10.91
C LEU A 822 -39.16 -15.91 10.08
N GLU A 823 -38.37 -15.49 9.11
CA GLU A 823 -37.48 -16.37 8.35
C GLU A 823 -36.30 -16.82 9.21
N ARG A 824 -36.15 -18.15 9.38
CA ARG A 824 -34.98 -18.75 10.05
C ARG A 824 -33.87 -19.02 9.04
N TRP A 825 -32.76 -18.31 9.17
CA TRP A 825 -31.62 -18.40 8.26
C TRP A 825 -30.45 -19.13 8.93
N VAL A 826 -30.13 -20.33 8.42
CA VAL A 826 -29.11 -21.24 8.98
C VAL A 826 -27.82 -21.17 8.15
N PHE A 827 -26.86 -20.37 8.59
CA PHE A 827 -25.58 -20.17 7.89
C PHE A 827 -24.40 -20.37 8.84
N ARG A 828 -23.42 -21.22 8.51
CA ARG A 828 -22.22 -21.34 9.36
C ARG A 828 -21.34 -20.10 9.29
N ASP A 829 -21.27 -19.45 8.14
CA ASP A 829 -20.47 -18.25 7.92
C ASP A 829 -21.35 -16.99 7.82
N PRO A 830 -21.06 -15.90 8.57
CA PRO A 830 -21.74 -14.61 8.40
C PRO A 830 -21.47 -13.96 7.03
N ALA A 831 -20.38 -14.31 6.34
CA ALA A 831 -20.11 -13.87 4.98
C ALA A 831 -21.15 -14.43 3.99
N ASP A 832 -21.50 -15.71 4.11
CA ASP A 832 -22.56 -16.33 3.30
C ASP A 832 -23.93 -15.70 3.59
N PHE A 833 -24.23 -15.42 4.86
CA PHE A 833 -25.44 -14.68 5.25
C PHE A 833 -25.47 -13.29 4.60
N ALA A 834 -24.38 -12.52 4.71
CA ALA A 834 -24.27 -11.19 4.13
C ALA A 834 -24.41 -11.22 2.59
N ARG A 835 -23.84 -12.24 1.94
CA ARG A 835 -23.89 -12.43 0.48
C ARG A 835 -25.32 -12.74 0.02
N ARG A 836 -25.99 -13.72 0.65
CA ARG A 836 -27.39 -14.05 0.36
C ARG A 836 -28.29 -12.83 0.56
N LEU A 837 -28.06 -12.06 1.62
CA LEU A 837 -28.82 -10.82 1.84
C LEU A 837 -28.56 -9.78 0.74
N LYS A 838 -27.34 -9.65 0.21
CA LYS A 838 -27.04 -8.76 -0.94
C LYS A 838 -27.69 -9.25 -2.23
N GLU A 839 -27.67 -10.56 -2.48
CA GLU A 839 -28.28 -11.21 -3.65
C GLU A 839 -29.80 -11.00 -3.64
N GLU A 840 -30.47 -11.37 -2.55
CA GLU A 840 -31.92 -11.16 -2.38
C GLU A 840 -32.27 -9.67 -2.22
N ALA A 841 -31.35 -8.80 -1.80
CA ALA A 841 -31.60 -7.35 -1.76
C ALA A 841 -31.63 -6.68 -3.14
N LEU A 842 -31.10 -7.32 -4.19
CA LEU A 842 -31.32 -6.87 -5.57
C LEU A 842 -32.78 -7.06 -6.00
N GLU A 843 -33.51 -7.99 -5.38
CA GLU A 843 -34.95 -8.20 -5.60
C GLU A 843 -35.83 -7.19 -4.84
N PHE A 844 -35.29 -6.40 -3.89
CA PHE A 844 -36.05 -5.35 -3.20
C PHE A 844 -36.34 -4.11 -4.06
N ARG A 845 -35.80 -4.04 -5.28
CA ARG A 845 -36.19 -3.02 -6.26
C ARG A 845 -37.66 -3.22 -6.65
N PRO A 846 -38.55 -2.22 -6.51
CA PRO A 846 -39.80 -2.27 -7.24
C PRO A 846 -39.48 -2.31 -8.73
N LEU A 847 -40.18 -3.18 -9.48
CA LEU A 847 -40.28 -3.04 -10.93
C LEU A 847 -40.72 -1.60 -11.21
N VAL A 848 -39.85 -0.82 -11.83
CA VAL A 848 -40.20 0.53 -12.27
C VAL A 848 -41.35 0.37 -13.24
N GLN A 849 -42.54 0.85 -12.83
CA GLN A 849 -43.65 0.96 -13.75
C GLN A 849 -43.19 1.90 -14.87
N SER A 850 -43.12 1.37 -16.08
CA SER A 850 -42.93 2.15 -17.29
C SER A 850 -44.17 3.02 -17.51
N SER A 851 -44.20 4.19 -16.88
CA SER A 851 -45.11 5.26 -17.25
C SER A 851 -44.62 5.87 -18.55
N SER A 852 -45.47 5.74 -19.57
CA SER A 852 -45.36 6.31 -20.93
C SER A 852 -44.98 7.79 -20.98
#